data_AF-A0A4R4TXD9-F1
#
_entry.id   AF-A0A4R4TXD9-F1
#
_cell.length_a   1.000
_cell.length_b   1.000
_cell.length_c   1.000
_cell.angle_alpha   90.00
_cell.angle_beta   90.00
_cell.angle_gamma   90.00
#
_symmetry.space_group_name_H-M   'P 1'
#
loop_
_entity.id
_entity.type
_entity.pdbx_description
1 polymer ?
#
loop_
_entity_poly.entity_id
_entity_poly.type
_entity_poly.pdbx_seq_one_letter_code
_entity_poly.pdbx_strand_id
1 'polypeptide(L)'
;MYRRVVMVVAAALFSLLALVAVIVTDLHDRDFPQAIGAESRLGLDFGESQFSDREAFSALAQMDADWNLGLVRIAPDLAGDSDGLVLVALNDGSLPATFRWFSGSGVGKVVGRDRLANSSPDGSYLVTGDSARLGEFESRLGSAGVRVTRTDASITDSLRFAMREGGFAAAVLAAFALIAALALFWLSMKARSRALRVLGGCPTLRIQAQDLGGFAAALLVPAAAVTLAAAGYVGLARGWLYVSVFVKALAGVEIAVIAVSLLVALAMSASAWPSATMLATRQPAVKSLRSAAVILQALTFLLVVGAAGPAWSAYRSSSATAAEMAQWKNLADQVVVQFGISDEEMTSLEPQIGNLIKDGESAEAVAFSYTFSAEQWEGDFGDYSAVSFVNQRWLDLMTTSAPPDALTPVPYDRVKDMVTREFGETFKLWSRSQGASGEILSGFGYLRPADGFRLPVGRGGGGGSLSFLDDVLVAVMPSLHSTINDQDLTSMASSRNILFTGVAATQALFERNRLAAAALRDRGVKGELGVVYVAEDGILRAQFMAYLVWLMNLALAALVVAFAVAAAISALITALLHARRDFPLRLSGRSWARILQSRVVKELLASVALVALVALFQRPEAMGPLLVAALLGVFVVPLSHLCAANWCFAGVSRRRI
;
A
#
# COMPACT_ATOMS: atom_id res chain seq x y z
N MET A 1 4.66 -32.71 -23.03
CA MET A 1 5.72 -31.98 -22.30
C MET A 1 5.41 -30.49 -22.19
N TYR A 2 5.31 -29.72 -23.28
CA TYR A 2 5.04 -28.27 -23.23
C TYR A 2 3.71 -27.88 -22.52
N ARG A 3 2.62 -28.65 -22.70
CA ARG A 3 1.36 -28.43 -21.95
C ARG A 3 1.58 -28.51 -20.43
N ARG A 4 2.44 -29.41 -19.95
CA ARG A 4 2.77 -29.52 -18.52
C ARG A 4 3.54 -28.30 -18.02
N VAL A 5 4.48 -27.80 -18.82
CA VAL A 5 5.23 -26.57 -18.48
C VAL A 5 4.29 -25.38 -18.36
N VAL A 6 3.39 -25.18 -19.34
CA VAL A 6 2.38 -24.11 -19.27
C VAL A 6 1.49 -24.25 -18.04
N MET A 7 1.01 -25.46 -17.74
CA MET A 7 0.17 -25.69 -16.57
C MET A 7 0.90 -25.42 -15.24
N VAL A 8 2.18 -25.80 -15.12
CA VAL A 8 2.97 -25.55 -13.89
C VAL A 8 3.22 -24.06 -13.67
N VAL A 9 3.62 -23.33 -14.72
CA VAL A 9 3.86 -21.88 -14.61
C VAL A 9 2.54 -21.13 -14.40
N ALA A 10 1.46 -21.56 -15.06
CA ALA A 10 0.13 -21.01 -14.84
C ALA A 10 -0.35 -21.28 -13.41
N ALA A 11 -0.13 -22.46 -12.84
CA ALA A 11 -0.44 -22.75 -11.44
C ALA A 11 0.31 -21.81 -10.48
N ALA A 12 1.61 -21.57 -10.71
CA ALA A 12 2.37 -20.62 -9.90
C ALA A 12 1.80 -19.19 -10.01
N LEU A 13 1.42 -18.76 -11.21
CA LEU A 13 0.75 -17.47 -11.43
C LEU A 13 -0.59 -17.39 -10.70
N PHE A 14 -1.47 -18.40 -10.83
CA PHE A 14 -2.76 -18.38 -10.17
C PHE A 14 -2.63 -18.44 -8.65
N SER A 15 -1.61 -19.12 -8.11
CA SER A 15 -1.29 -19.07 -6.67
C SER A 15 -0.88 -17.68 -6.22
N LEU A 16 -0.17 -16.92 -7.07
CA LEU A 16 0.14 -15.50 -6.83
C LEU A 16 -1.15 -14.67 -6.76
N LEU A 17 -2.07 -14.88 -7.72
CA LEU A 17 -3.35 -14.18 -7.75
C LEU A 17 -4.25 -14.55 -6.56
N ALA A 18 -4.15 -15.78 -6.06
CA ALA A 18 -4.82 -16.19 -4.82
C ALA A 18 -4.33 -15.37 -3.62
N LEU A 19 -3.03 -15.08 -3.52
CA LEU A 19 -2.50 -14.19 -2.48
C LEU A 19 -3.02 -12.76 -2.63
N VAL A 20 -3.11 -12.25 -3.85
CA VAL A 20 -3.74 -10.93 -4.12
C VAL A 20 -5.21 -10.93 -3.67
N ALA A 21 -5.95 -11.99 -3.98
CA ALA A 21 -7.34 -12.14 -3.56
C ALA A 21 -7.50 -12.22 -2.03
N VAL A 22 -6.55 -12.82 -1.30
CA VAL A 22 -6.52 -12.77 0.17
C VAL A 22 -6.43 -11.33 0.65
N ILE A 23 -5.52 -10.51 0.09
CA ILE A 23 -5.36 -9.11 0.50
C ILE A 23 -6.62 -8.30 0.19
N VAL A 24 -7.19 -8.46 -1.01
CA VAL A 24 -8.44 -7.78 -1.39
C VAL A 24 -9.59 -8.19 -0.47
N THR A 25 -9.67 -9.46 -0.09
CA THR A 25 -10.68 -9.95 0.86
C THR A 25 -10.48 -9.38 2.26
N ASP A 26 -9.23 -9.25 2.70
CA ASP A 26 -8.91 -8.65 4.00
C ASP A 26 -9.27 -7.17 4.06
N LEU A 27 -8.91 -6.40 3.03
CA LEU A 27 -9.28 -4.99 2.92
C LEU A 27 -10.80 -4.82 2.87
N HIS A 28 -11.46 -5.66 2.08
CA HIS A 28 -12.91 -5.65 1.98
C HIS A 28 -13.59 -5.99 3.32
N ASP A 29 -13.09 -6.99 4.07
CA ASP A 29 -13.64 -7.36 5.38
C ASP A 29 -13.40 -6.28 6.45
N ARG A 30 -12.31 -5.50 6.34
CA ARG A 30 -12.08 -4.36 7.25
C ARG A 30 -13.07 -3.22 7.02
N ASP A 31 -13.38 -2.93 5.76
CA ASP A 31 -14.32 -1.88 5.40
C ASP A 31 -15.79 -2.32 5.57
N PHE A 32 -16.06 -3.59 5.28
CA PHE A 32 -17.38 -4.22 5.29
C PHE A 32 -17.30 -5.61 5.95
N PRO A 33 -17.32 -5.68 7.30
CA PRO A 33 -17.11 -6.93 8.00
C PRO A 33 -18.23 -7.93 7.72
N GLN A 34 -17.87 -9.02 7.06
CA GLN A 34 -18.83 -10.03 6.57
C GLN A 34 -19.53 -10.75 7.72
N ALA A 35 -18.83 -10.92 8.85
CA ALA A 35 -19.33 -11.65 10.02
C ALA A 35 -20.53 -10.97 10.70
N ILE A 36 -20.73 -9.67 10.46
CA ILE A 36 -21.89 -8.92 10.92
C ILE A 36 -22.84 -8.53 9.78
N GLY A 37 -22.57 -8.98 8.55
CA GLY A 37 -23.43 -8.68 7.39
C GLY A 37 -23.39 -7.22 6.94
N ALA A 38 -22.27 -6.51 7.14
CA ALA A 38 -22.17 -5.11 6.71
C ALA A 38 -22.19 -5.01 5.17
N GLU A 39 -23.19 -4.32 4.61
CA GLU A 39 -23.37 -4.15 3.16
C GLU A 39 -23.11 -2.71 2.69
N SER A 40 -23.28 -1.73 3.57
CA SER A 40 -23.08 -0.31 3.26
C SER A 40 -22.40 0.42 4.42
N ARG A 41 -21.63 1.44 4.09
CA ARG A 41 -21.02 2.38 5.03
C ARG A 41 -21.56 3.77 4.79
N LEU A 42 -21.98 4.42 5.86
CA LEU A 42 -22.50 5.78 5.90
C LEU A 42 -21.51 6.65 6.68
N GLY A 43 -20.95 7.68 6.03
CA GLY A 43 -20.27 8.77 6.73
C GLY A 43 -21.29 9.85 7.04
N LEU A 44 -21.49 10.11 8.33
CA LEU A 44 -22.43 11.12 8.82
C LEU A 44 -21.66 12.28 9.43
N ASP A 45 -22.04 13.49 9.03
CA ASP A 45 -21.52 14.76 9.51
C ASP A 45 -22.70 15.63 9.94
N PHE A 46 -22.83 15.81 11.26
CA PHE A 46 -23.88 16.53 11.96
C PHE A 46 -23.52 18.00 12.22
N GLY A 47 -22.37 18.50 11.73
CA GLY A 47 -21.88 19.85 12.03
C GLY A 47 -22.80 20.99 11.58
N GLU A 48 -23.65 20.76 10.58
CA GLU A 48 -24.68 21.71 10.14
C GLU A 48 -26.11 21.26 10.52
N SER A 49 -26.24 20.21 11.32
CA SER A 49 -27.52 19.58 11.61
C SER A 49 -28.33 20.34 12.65
N GLN A 50 -29.65 20.12 12.62
CA GLN A 50 -30.59 20.64 13.62
C GLN A 50 -30.62 19.81 14.92
N PHE A 51 -29.82 18.74 15.04
CA PHE A 51 -29.80 17.85 16.21
C PHE A 51 -28.65 18.23 17.16
N SER A 52 -28.91 18.20 18.47
CA SER A 52 -27.83 18.13 19.47
C SER A 52 -27.26 16.70 19.57
N ASP A 53 -26.03 16.51 20.05
CA ASP A 53 -25.38 15.17 20.12
C ASP A 53 -26.20 14.12 20.85
N ARG A 54 -26.85 14.53 21.94
CA ARG A 54 -27.73 13.65 22.73
C ARG A 54 -28.98 13.25 21.97
N GLU A 55 -29.51 14.16 21.16
CA GLU A 55 -30.67 13.91 20.30
C GLU A 55 -30.28 13.11 19.06
N ALA A 56 -29.08 13.32 18.51
CA ALA A 56 -28.60 12.67 17.30
C ALA A 56 -28.53 11.16 17.46
N PHE A 57 -27.96 10.60 18.54
CA PHE A 57 -27.96 9.15 18.75
C PHE A 57 -29.35 8.58 18.99
N SER A 58 -30.22 9.33 19.66
CA SER A 58 -31.59 8.91 19.91
C SER A 58 -32.40 8.88 18.62
N ALA A 59 -32.22 9.89 17.76
CA ALA A 59 -32.83 10.00 16.45
C ALA A 59 -32.29 8.91 15.50
N LEU A 60 -30.98 8.67 15.48
CA LEU A 60 -30.36 7.60 14.71
C LEU A 60 -30.85 6.23 15.16
N ALA A 61 -30.93 5.98 16.47
CA ALA A 61 -31.46 4.72 17.00
C ALA A 61 -32.95 4.54 16.65
N GLN A 62 -33.76 5.60 16.71
CA GLN A 62 -35.16 5.52 16.31
C GLN A 62 -35.30 5.22 14.81
N MET A 63 -34.55 5.92 13.97
CA MET A 63 -34.56 5.70 12.51
C MET A 63 -34.02 4.31 12.14
N ASP A 64 -33.00 3.83 12.83
CA ASP A 64 -32.47 2.48 12.69
C ASP A 64 -33.54 1.42 13.02
N ALA A 65 -34.33 1.63 14.07
CA ALA A 65 -35.41 0.73 14.46
C ALA A 65 -36.60 0.79 13.47
N ASP A 66 -37.00 1.99 13.03
CA ASP A 66 -38.12 2.21 12.10
C ASP A 66 -37.88 1.54 10.74
N TRP A 67 -36.62 1.50 10.31
CA TRP A 67 -36.21 0.99 9.01
C TRP A 67 -35.41 -0.31 9.07
N ASN A 68 -35.17 -0.85 10.27
CA ASN A 68 -34.44 -2.10 10.52
C ASN A 68 -33.06 -2.14 9.83
N LEU A 69 -32.30 -1.04 9.92
CA LEU A 69 -31.04 -0.84 9.19
C LEU A 69 -29.86 -1.57 9.84
N GLY A 70 -29.97 -1.94 11.11
CA GLY A 70 -28.89 -2.56 11.88
C GLY A 70 -27.64 -1.66 11.92
N LEU A 71 -27.81 -0.40 12.32
CA LEU A 71 -26.72 0.57 12.34
C LEU A 71 -25.70 0.24 13.43
N VAL A 72 -24.45 0.14 13.00
CA VAL A 72 -23.31 -0.18 13.85
C VAL A 72 -22.23 0.87 13.63
N ARG A 73 -21.90 1.62 14.67
CA ARG A 73 -20.82 2.60 14.60
C ARG A 73 -19.46 1.93 14.79
N ILE A 74 -18.48 2.33 13.99
CA ILE A 74 -17.08 1.94 14.22
C ILE A 74 -16.51 2.86 15.31
N ALA A 75 -16.00 2.28 16.40
CA ALA A 75 -15.37 3.02 17.50
C ALA A 75 -14.14 2.26 18.06
N PRO A 76 -13.20 2.93 18.71
CA PRO A 76 -12.07 2.29 19.39
C PRO A 76 -12.47 1.49 20.67
N ASP A 77 -11.73 0.42 21.03
CA ASP A 77 -11.92 -0.32 22.30
C ASP A 77 -11.29 0.42 23.48
N LEU A 78 -12.11 1.20 24.20
CA LEU A 78 -11.63 2.07 25.28
C LEU A 78 -11.57 1.41 26.67
N ALA A 79 -11.94 0.13 26.81
CA ALA A 79 -12.11 -0.52 28.12
C ALA A 79 -11.32 -1.83 28.28
N GLY A 80 -10.63 -2.29 27.23
CA GLY A 80 -9.83 -3.51 27.24
C GLY A 80 -8.35 -3.22 27.04
N ASP A 81 -7.51 -4.12 27.54
CA ASP A 81 -6.05 -4.19 27.37
C ASP A 81 -5.63 -4.58 25.92
N SER A 82 -6.51 -4.36 24.94
CA SER A 82 -6.38 -4.85 23.57
C SER A 82 -6.64 -3.74 22.56
N ASP A 83 -5.63 -3.50 21.70
CA ASP A 83 -5.55 -2.64 20.50
C ASP A 83 -6.68 -2.83 19.44
N GLY A 84 -7.94 -3.02 19.86
CA GLY A 84 -9.05 -3.45 19.01
C GLY A 84 -10.01 -2.34 18.58
N LEU A 85 -10.55 -2.45 17.37
CA LEU A 85 -11.77 -1.75 16.95
C LEU A 85 -12.98 -2.46 17.57
N VAL A 86 -13.92 -1.68 18.10
CA VAL A 86 -15.21 -2.14 18.60
C VAL A 86 -16.32 -1.59 17.74
N LEU A 87 -17.28 -2.44 17.47
CA LEU A 87 -18.46 -2.12 16.71
C LEU A 87 -19.60 -1.83 17.70
N VAL A 88 -20.09 -0.59 17.72
CA VAL A 88 -21.11 -0.17 18.68
C VAL A 88 -22.47 -0.21 18.02
N ALA A 89 -23.32 -1.14 18.43
CA ALA A 89 -24.68 -1.26 17.91
C ALA A 89 -25.56 -0.14 18.50
N LEU A 90 -26.32 0.55 17.65
CA LEU A 90 -27.23 1.62 18.08
C LEU A 90 -28.50 1.09 18.76
N ASN A 91 -28.97 -0.08 18.33
CA ASN A 91 -30.08 -0.82 18.93
C ASN A 91 -29.67 -2.24 19.29
N ASP A 92 -30.41 -2.85 20.21
CA ASP A 92 -30.26 -4.26 20.54
C ASP A 92 -30.70 -5.12 19.36
N GLY A 93 -29.70 -5.64 18.63
CA GLY A 93 -29.89 -6.50 17.45
C GLY A 93 -29.38 -7.92 17.66
N SER A 94 -29.61 -8.79 16.68
CA SER A 94 -29.11 -10.17 16.66
C SER A 94 -27.61 -10.30 16.34
N LEU A 95 -26.84 -9.23 16.55
CA LEU A 95 -25.41 -9.19 16.24
C LEU A 95 -24.63 -10.04 17.25
N PRO A 96 -23.60 -10.78 16.80
CA PRO A 96 -22.77 -11.55 17.72
C PRO A 96 -21.93 -10.62 18.60
N ALA A 97 -21.85 -10.91 19.91
CA ALA A 97 -21.04 -10.13 20.84
C ALA A 97 -19.55 -10.10 20.45
N THR A 98 -19.08 -11.15 19.78
CA THR A 98 -17.74 -11.24 19.21
C THR A 98 -17.74 -11.92 17.85
N PHE A 99 -16.86 -11.49 16.95
CA PHE A 99 -16.63 -12.12 15.66
C PHE A 99 -15.14 -12.17 15.33
N ARG A 100 -14.74 -13.02 14.38
CA ARG A 100 -13.35 -13.11 13.93
C ARG A 100 -13.18 -12.32 12.65
N TRP A 101 -12.07 -11.62 12.50
CA TRP A 101 -11.68 -10.97 11.24
C TRP A 101 -11.09 -11.97 10.26
N PHE A 102 -11.17 -11.70 8.96
CA PHE A 102 -10.52 -12.49 7.92
C PHE A 102 -8.99 -12.59 8.11
N SER A 103 -8.34 -11.49 8.53
CA SER A 103 -6.91 -11.42 8.87
C SER A 103 -6.48 -12.47 9.91
N GLY A 104 -7.44 -12.94 10.73
CA GLY A 104 -7.24 -13.82 11.88
C GLY A 104 -6.49 -13.17 13.04
N SER A 105 -6.15 -11.89 12.94
CA SER A 105 -5.55 -11.12 14.03
C SER A 105 -6.65 -10.49 14.89
N GLY A 106 -6.91 -11.10 16.05
CA GLY A 106 -7.84 -10.58 17.03
C GLY A 106 -9.30 -10.98 16.80
N VAL A 107 -10.13 -10.60 17.78
CA VAL A 107 -11.57 -10.84 17.82
C VAL A 107 -12.23 -9.47 17.81
N GLY A 108 -13.06 -9.20 16.78
CA GLY A 108 -13.92 -8.02 16.75
C GLY A 108 -14.98 -8.14 17.82
N LYS A 109 -15.22 -7.06 18.57
CA LYS A 109 -16.25 -7.02 19.62
C LYS A 109 -17.40 -6.14 19.17
N VAL A 110 -18.63 -6.57 19.44
CA VAL A 110 -19.82 -5.73 19.30
C VAL A 110 -20.28 -5.34 20.70
N VAL A 111 -20.47 -4.04 20.95
CA VAL A 111 -20.89 -3.49 22.24
C VAL A 111 -22.15 -2.65 22.09
N GLY A 112 -22.85 -2.44 23.19
CA GLY A 112 -24.08 -1.64 23.21
C GLY A 112 -23.84 -0.13 23.18
N ARG A 113 -24.92 0.60 22.87
CA ARG A 113 -24.98 2.06 22.74
C ARG A 113 -24.43 2.83 23.95
N ASP A 114 -24.42 2.24 25.14
CA ASP A 114 -23.87 2.86 26.36
C ASP A 114 -22.41 3.32 26.18
N ARG A 115 -21.66 2.69 25.26
CA ARG A 115 -20.29 3.08 24.93
C ARG A 115 -20.20 4.41 24.17
N LEU A 116 -21.29 4.86 23.54
CA LEU A 116 -21.37 6.14 22.82
C LEU A 116 -21.78 7.31 23.71
N ALA A 117 -22.02 7.09 25.00
CA ALA A 117 -22.52 8.12 25.91
C ALA A 117 -21.66 9.40 25.94
N ASN A 118 -20.36 9.27 25.62
CA ASN A 118 -19.38 10.37 25.57
C ASN A 118 -18.70 10.49 24.19
N SER A 119 -19.33 10.01 23.11
CA SER A 119 -18.78 10.07 21.74
C SER A 119 -19.63 11.00 20.87
N SER A 120 -19.03 11.79 19.96
CA SER A 120 -19.78 12.64 19.00
C SER A 120 -20.61 11.77 18.03
N PRO A 121 -21.80 12.18 17.55
CA PRO A 121 -22.57 11.44 16.54
C PRO A 121 -21.92 11.38 15.16
N ASP A 122 -20.88 12.17 14.92
CA ASP A 122 -20.15 12.14 13.65
C ASP A 122 -19.33 10.86 13.46
N GLY A 123 -19.19 10.46 12.20
CA GLY A 123 -18.27 9.40 11.80
C GLY A 123 -18.91 8.33 10.93
N SER A 124 -18.31 7.15 10.97
CA SER A 124 -18.66 6.04 10.08
C SER A 124 -19.58 5.02 10.75
N TYR A 125 -20.71 4.79 10.09
CA TYR A 125 -21.72 3.81 10.46
C TYR A 125 -21.79 2.72 9.41
N LEU A 126 -21.87 1.47 9.85
CA LEU A 126 -22.08 0.30 9.02
C LEU A 126 -23.56 -0.08 9.08
N VAL A 127 -24.12 -0.45 7.94
CA VAL A 127 -25.47 -0.97 7.80
C VAL A 127 -25.39 -2.48 7.73
N THR A 128 -26.00 -3.16 8.69
CA THR A 128 -25.99 -4.63 8.81
C THR A 128 -27.35 -5.29 8.60
N GLY A 129 -28.41 -4.49 8.57
CA GLY A 129 -29.80 -4.91 8.38
C GLY A 129 -30.30 -4.65 6.96
N ASP A 130 -31.57 -4.25 6.83
CA ASP A 130 -32.22 -4.06 5.53
C ASP A 130 -31.73 -2.78 4.83
N SER A 131 -31.13 -2.94 3.65
CA SER A 131 -30.63 -1.84 2.84
C SER A 131 -31.67 -1.25 1.88
N ALA A 132 -32.88 -1.82 1.78
CA ALA A 132 -33.91 -1.39 0.83
C ALA A 132 -34.41 0.04 1.07
N ARG A 133 -34.39 0.50 2.33
CA ARG A 133 -34.87 1.84 2.72
C ARG A 133 -33.76 2.83 3.07
N LEU A 134 -32.51 2.53 2.70
CA LEU A 134 -31.39 3.45 2.92
C LEU A 134 -31.59 4.81 2.27
N GLY A 135 -32.20 4.86 1.09
CA GLY A 135 -32.47 6.13 0.40
C GLY A 135 -33.45 7.04 1.15
N GLU A 136 -34.41 6.45 1.87
CA GLU A 136 -35.34 7.21 2.75
C GLU A 136 -34.60 7.72 3.99
N PHE A 137 -33.69 6.92 4.55
CA PHE A 137 -32.82 7.31 5.65
C PHE A 137 -31.90 8.48 5.28
N GLU A 138 -31.20 8.38 4.15
CA GLU A 138 -30.33 9.44 3.62
C GLU A 138 -31.11 10.73 3.38
N SER A 139 -32.29 10.65 2.76
CA SER A 139 -33.14 11.82 2.51
C SER A 139 -33.61 12.48 3.80
N ARG A 140 -33.94 11.70 4.84
CA ARG A 140 -34.41 12.23 6.12
C ARG A 140 -33.29 12.90 6.90
N LEU A 141 -32.10 12.30 6.92
CA LEU A 141 -30.90 12.92 7.50
C LEU A 141 -30.50 14.19 6.75
N GLY A 142 -30.51 14.16 5.41
CA GLY A 142 -30.24 15.34 4.59
C GLY A 142 -31.23 16.48 4.85
N SER A 143 -32.52 16.16 5.01
CA SER A 143 -33.54 17.17 5.37
C SER A 143 -33.35 17.81 6.75
N ALA A 144 -32.56 17.15 7.62
CA ALA A 144 -32.21 17.63 8.94
C ALA A 144 -30.85 18.35 9.00
N GLY A 145 -30.22 18.62 7.85
CA GLY A 145 -28.92 19.28 7.75
C GLY A 145 -27.72 18.35 7.99
N VAL A 146 -27.92 17.04 8.03
CA VAL A 146 -26.82 16.06 8.16
C VAL A 146 -26.25 15.77 6.78
N ARG A 147 -24.94 15.93 6.61
CA ARG A 147 -24.25 15.54 5.37
C ARG A 147 -24.00 14.04 5.40
N VAL A 148 -24.60 13.33 4.44
CA VAL A 148 -24.52 11.87 4.35
C VAL A 148 -23.68 11.47 3.14
N THR A 149 -22.66 10.65 3.38
CA THR A 149 -21.85 10.02 2.33
C THR A 149 -22.07 8.51 2.38
N ARG A 150 -22.51 7.93 1.26
CA ARG A 150 -22.75 6.49 1.18
C ARG A 150 -21.69 5.80 0.35
N THR A 151 -21.17 4.70 0.88
CA THR A 151 -20.30 3.77 0.16
C THR A 151 -20.85 2.36 0.31
N ASP A 152 -21.23 1.74 -0.80
CA ASP A 152 -21.71 0.35 -0.80
C ASP A 152 -20.57 -0.65 -0.95
N ALA A 153 -20.76 -1.85 -0.39
CA ALA A 153 -19.80 -2.94 -0.49
C ALA A 153 -19.63 -3.38 -1.94
N SER A 154 -18.46 -3.07 -2.51
CA SER A 154 -18.13 -3.38 -3.90
C SER A 154 -16.72 -3.95 -4.00
N ILE A 155 -16.63 -5.26 -4.23
CA ILE A 155 -15.34 -5.95 -4.46
C ILE A 155 -14.62 -5.32 -5.67
N THR A 156 -15.36 -4.85 -6.67
CA THR A 156 -14.80 -4.18 -7.85
C THR A 156 -14.19 -2.83 -7.53
N ASP A 157 -14.78 -2.06 -6.61
CA ASP A 157 -14.22 -0.78 -6.20
C ASP A 157 -13.04 -0.96 -5.27
N SER A 158 -13.07 -1.94 -4.36
CA SER A 158 -11.90 -2.34 -3.56
C SER A 158 -10.73 -2.78 -4.48
N LEU A 159 -11.02 -3.54 -5.54
CA LEU A 159 -10.02 -3.93 -6.53
C LEU A 159 -9.50 -2.74 -7.34
N ARG A 160 -10.38 -1.82 -7.76
CA ARG A 160 -9.99 -0.60 -8.49
C ARG A 160 -9.15 0.34 -7.62
N PHE A 161 -9.52 0.50 -6.35
CA PHE A 161 -8.77 1.26 -5.36
C PHE A 161 -7.38 0.65 -5.18
N ALA A 162 -7.31 -0.67 -4.94
CA ALA A 162 -6.05 -1.40 -4.89
C ALA A 162 -5.24 -1.21 -6.17
N MET A 163 -5.83 -1.25 -7.36
CA MET A 163 -5.11 -1.04 -8.63
C MET A 163 -4.55 0.39 -8.82
N ARG A 164 -5.16 1.41 -8.20
CA ARG A 164 -4.64 2.79 -8.23
C ARG A 164 -3.42 2.96 -7.33
N GLU A 165 -3.33 2.14 -6.28
CA GLU A 165 -2.16 2.05 -5.41
C GLU A 165 -0.98 1.39 -6.15
N GLY A 166 0.15 2.10 -6.25
CA GLY A 166 1.27 1.76 -7.14
C GLY A 166 1.87 0.36 -6.96
N GLY A 167 1.76 -0.22 -5.76
CA GLY A 167 2.26 -1.58 -5.46
C GLY A 167 1.48 -2.71 -6.15
N PHE A 168 0.16 -2.57 -6.28
CA PHE A 168 -0.69 -3.58 -6.95
C PHE A 168 -0.57 -3.52 -8.46
N ALA A 169 -0.43 -2.32 -9.03
CA ALA A 169 -0.20 -2.15 -10.47
C ALA A 169 1.03 -2.93 -10.93
N ALA A 170 2.11 -2.95 -10.13
CA ALA A 170 3.31 -3.72 -10.43
C ALA A 170 3.06 -5.24 -10.46
N ALA A 171 2.28 -5.78 -9.51
CA ALA A 171 1.92 -7.20 -9.48
C ALA A 171 1.07 -7.61 -10.69
N VAL A 172 0.12 -6.76 -11.09
CA VAL A 172 -0.72 -6.97 -12.27
C VAL A 172 0.11 -6.93 -13.56
N LEU A 173 1.03 -5.97 -13.68
CA LEU A 173 1.97 -5.90 -14.81
C LEU A 173 2.85 -7.15 -14.89
N ALA A 174 3.32 -7.66 -13.74
CA ALA A 174 4.08 -8.90 -13.66
C ALA A 174 3.29 -10.11 -14.19
N ALA A 175 2.03 -10.22 -13.76
CA ALA A 175 1.12 -11.25 -14.26
C ALA A 175 0.94 -11.18 -15.78
N PHE A 176 0.68 -9.98 -16.32
CA PHE A 176 0.56 -9.78 -17.78
C PHE A 176 1.83 -10.13 -18.54
N ALA A 177 3.00 -9.76 -18.01
CA ALA A 177 4.28 -10.08 -18.64
C ALA A 177 4.53 -11.60 -18.68
N LEU A 178 4.22 -12.31 -17.57
CA LEU A 178 4.36 -13.76 -17.49
C LEU A 178 3.38 -14.48 -18.43
N ILE A 179 2.16 -13.99 -18.54
CA ILE A 179 1.13 -14.46 -19.48
C ILE A 179 1.57 -14.32 -20.93
N ALA A 180 2.08 -13.14 -21.30
CA ALA A 180 2.55 -12.90 -22.65
C ALA A 180 3.70 -13.86 -23.01
N ALA A 181 4.56 -14.19 -22.04
CA ALA A 181 5.64 -15.15 -22.21
C ALA A 181 5.10 -16.58 -22.40
N LEU A 182 4.08 -16.97 -21.63
CA LEU A 182 3.38 -18.24 -21.79
C LEU A 182 2.70 -18.38 -23.15
N ALA A 183 2.02 -17.33 -23.62
CA ALA A 183 1.38 -17.29 -24.92
C ALA A 183 2.41 -17.44 -26.04
N LEU A 184 3.51 -16.69 -25.97
CA LEU A 184 4.63 -16.79 -26.90
C LEU A 184 5.24 -18.20 -26.91
N PHE A 185 5.46 -18.80 -25.74
CA PHE A 185 5.97 -20.17 -25.62
C PHE A 185 5.03 -21.18 -26.28
N TRP A 186 3.73 -21.08 -26.00
CA TRP A 186 2.71 -21.96 -26.56
C TRP A 186 2.71 -21.89 -28.09
N LEU A 187 2.68 -20.68 -28.65
CA LEU A 187 2.70 -20.44 -30.09
C LEU A 187 4.01 -20.94 -30.73
N SER A 188 5.15 -20.74 -30.06
CA SER A 188 6.46 -21.22 -30.54
C SER A 188 6.50 -22.73 -30.67
N MET A 189 5.95 -23.46 -29.69
CA MET A 189 5.88 -24.92 -29.72
C MET A 189 4.88 -25.45 -30.77
N LYS A 190 3.84 -24.67 -31.11
CA LYS A 190 2.84 -25.03 -32.12
C LYS A 190 3.19 -24.60 -33.54
N ALA A 191 4.17 -23.71 -33.72
CA ALA A 191 4.52 -23.10 -35.00
C ALA A 191 4.72 -24.11 -36.16
N ARG A 192 5.45 -25.21 -35.92
CA ARG A 192 5.65 -26.27 -36.93
C ARG A 192 4.36 -27.01 -37.27
N SER A 193 3.58 -27.40 -36.25
CA SER A 193 2.28 -28.08 -36.44
C SER A 193 1.29 -27.18 -37.19
N ARG A 194 1.31 -25.88 -36.91
CA ARG A 194 0.51 -24.88 -37.61
C ARG A 194 0.91 -24.76 -39.08
N ALA A 195 2.20 -24.65 -39.38
CA ALA A 195 2.70 -24.62 -40.76
C ALA A 195 2.30 -25.87 -41.56
N LEU A 196 2.38 -27.06 -40.96
CA LEU A 196 1.94 -28.31 -41.58
C LEU A 196 0.43 -28.37 -41.84
N ARG A 197 -0.39 -27.89 -40.89
CA ARG A 197 -1.86 -27.82 -41.05
C ARG A 197 -2.27 -26.83 -42.14
N VAL A 198 -1.58 -25.70 -42.25
CA VAL A 198 -1.79 -24.72 -43.34
C VAL A 198 -1.42 -25.32 -44.70
N LEU A 199 -0.27 -26.01 -44.79
CA LEU A 199 0.11 -26.74 -46.01
C LEU A 199 -0.90 -27.83 -46.40
N GLY A 200 -1.50 -28.49 -45.41
CA GLY A 200 -2.55 -29.49 -45.60
C GLY A 200 -3.94 -28.92 -45.90
N GLY A 201 -4.09 -27.61 -46.15
CA GLY A 201 -5.35 -26.98 -46.53
C GLY A 201 -6.39 -26.85 -45.40
N CYS A 202 -5.99 -26.96 -44.13
CA CYS A 202 -6.93 -26.79 -43.02
C CYS A 202 -7.41 -25.33 -42.91
N PRO A 203 -8.72 -25.09 -42.67
CA PRO A 203 -9.26 -23.74 -42.48
C PRO A 203 -8.56 -22.99 -41.34
N THR A 204 -8.29 -21.70 -41.56
CA THR A 204 -7.60 -20.82 -40.60
C THR A 204 -8.32 -20.76 -39.25
N LEU A 205 -9.65 -20.63 -39.28
CA LEU A 205 -10.50 -20.61 -38.08
C LEU A 205 -10.37 -21.90 -37.26
N ARG A 206 -10.32 -23.06 -37.91
CA ARG A 206 -10.17 -24.36 -37.21
C ARG A 206 -8.80 -24.47 -36.52
N ILE A 207 -7.75 -23.95 -37.15
CA ILE A 207 -6.40 -23.93 -36.58
C ILE A 207 -6.36 -22.98 -35.37
N GLN A 208 -6.92 -21.78 -35.49
CA GLN A 208 -6.97 -20.81 -34.39
C GLN A 208 -7.80 -21.34 -33.22
N ALA A 209 -9.00 -21.89 -33.47
CA ALA A 209 -9.85 -22.45 -32.43
C ALA A 209 -9.16 -23.61 -31.67
N GLN A 210 -8.44 -24.49 -32.37
CA GLN A 210 -7.69 -25.57 -31.72
C GLN A 210 -6.49 -25.08 -30.92
N ASP A 211 -5.75 -24.10 -31.43
CA ASP A 211 -4.56 -23.58 -30.76
C ASP A 211 -4.94 -22.71 -29.55
N LEU A 212 -5.96 -21.84 -29.67
CA LEU A 212 -6.50 -21.04 -28.55
C LEU A 212 -7.26 -21.91 -27.56
N GLY A 213 -8.11 -22.83 -28.01
CA GLY A 213 -8.84 -23.74 -27.11
C GLY A 213 -7.90 -24.63 -26.29
N GLY A 214 -6.81 -25.11 -26.90
CA GLY A 214 -5.78 -25.85 -26.18
C GLY A 214 -5.01 -24.99 -25.16
N PHE A 215 -4.78 -23.71 -25.47
CA PHE A 215 -4.15 -22.75 -24.55
C PHE A 215 -5.09 -22.38 -23.40
N ALA A 216 -6.35 -22.05 -23.71
CA ALA A 216 -7.41 -21.78 -22.74
C ALA A 216 -7.57 -22.95 -21.76
N ALA A 217 -7.64 -24.20 -22.27
CA ALA A 217 -7.69 -25.37 -21.42
C ALA A 217 -6.43 -25.56 -20.55
N ALA A 218 -5.26 -25.13 -21.01
CA ALA A 218 -4.03 -25.18 -20.23
C ALA A 218 -3.95 -24.10 -19.14
N LEU A 219 -4.77 -23.04 -19.23
CA LEU A 219 -4.92 -22.00 -18.21
C LEU A 219 -6.09 -22.30 -17.26
N LEU A 220 -7.24 -22.73 -17.77
CA LEU A 220 -8.45 -22.98 -16.98
C LEU A 220 -8.28 -24.14 -15.98
N VAL A 221 -7.55 -25.19 -16.36
CA VAL A 221 -7.31 -26.34 -15.45
C VAL A 221 -6.54 -25.92 -14.20
N PRO A 222 -5.35 -25.28 -14.30
CA PRO A 222 -4.66 -24.81 -13.10
C PRO A 222 -5.41 -23.69 -12.37
N ALA A 223 -6.11 -22.79 -13.06
CA ALA A 223 -6.96 -21.77 -12.42
C ALA A 223 -8.02 -22.41 -11.52
N ALA A 224 -8.79 -23.37 -12.05
CA ALA A 224 -9.79 -24.10 -11.28
C ALA A 224 -9.17 -24.90 -10.12
N ALA A 225 -8.04 -25.57 -10.35
CA ALA A 225 -7.37 -26.35 -9.32
C ALA A 225 -6.85 -25.46 -8.16
N VAL A 226 -6.24 -24.31 -8.49
CA VAL A 226 -5.77 -23.35 -7.49
C VAL A 226 -6.95 -22.70 -6.77
N THR A 227 -7.98 -22.28 -7.48
CA THR A 227 -9.20 -21.72 -6.87
C THR A 227 -9.84 -22.70 -5.89
N LEU A 228 -9.99 -23.97 -6.25
CA LEU A 228 -10.53 -24.99 -5.34
C LEU A 228 -9.64 -25.22 -4.12
N ALA A 229 -8.32 -25.34 -4.32
CA ALA A 229 -7.37 -25.54 -3.23
C ALA A 229 -7.32 -24.33 -2.27
N ALA A 230 -7.30 -23.12 -2.82
CA ALA A 230 -7.27 -21.88 -2.06
C ALA A 230 -8.60 -21.63 -1.33
N ALA A 231 -9.74 -21.89 -1.97
CA ALA A 231 -11.05 -21.80 -1.34
C ALA A 231 -11.18 -22.81 -0.18
N GLY A 232 -10.69 -24.04 -0.36
CA GLY A 232 -10.63 -25.04 0.70
C GLY A 232 -9.75 -24.60 1.87
N TYR A 233 -8.56 -24.07 1.59
CA TYR A 233 -7.68 -23.51 2.62
C TYR A 233 -8.33 -22.34 3.37
N VAL A 234 -8.93 -21.38 2.66
CA VAL A 234 -9.63 -20.24 3.28
C VAL A 234 -10.81 -20.71 4.12
N GLY A 235 -11.62 -21.65 3.63
CA GLY A 235 -12.74 -22.21 4.39
C GLY A 235 -12.31 -22.89 5.69
N LEU A 236 -11.19 -23.63 5.67
CA LEU A 236 -10.65 -24.31 6.85
C LEU A 236 -9.90 -23.38 7.81
N ALA A 237 -9.11 -22.45 7.30
CA ALA A 237 -8.22 -21.60 8.11
C ALA A 237 -8.89 -20.30 8.59
N ARG A 238 -9.75 -19.70 7.76
CA ARG A 238 -10.37 -18.39 7.99
C ARG A 238 -11.88 -18.46 8.22
N GLY A 239 -12.54 -19.48 7.68
CA GLY A 239 -13.97 -19.74 7.84
C GLY A 239 -14.74 -19.70 6.52
N TRP A 240 -15.81 -20.51 6.43
CA TRP A 240 -16.60 -20.68 5.21
C TRP A 240 -17.37 -19.44 4.77
N LEU A 241 -17.65 -18.51 5.69
CA LEU A 241 -18.29 -17.23 5.42
C LEU A 241 -17.53 -16.41 4.36
N TYR A 242 -16.20 -16.41 4.45
CA TYR A 242 -15.33 -15.59 3.60
C TYR A 242 -15.09 -16.17 2.21
N VAL A 243 -15.43 -17.45 2.01
CA VAL A 243 -15.10 -18.17 0.77
C VAL A 243 -15.79 -17.53 -0.44
N SER A 244 -17.02 -17.05 -0.29
CA SER A 244 -17.76 -16.41 -1.39
C SER A 244 -17.06 -15.13 -1.89
N VAL A 245 -16.69 -14.24 -0.96
CA VAL A 245 -15.99 -12.98 -1.27
C VAL A 245 -14.62 -13.28 -1.87
N PHE A 246 -13.86 -14.18 -1.24
CA PHE A 246 -12.55 -14.58 -1.71
C PHE A 246 -12.59 -15.16 -3.14
N VAL A 247 -13.52 -16.09 -3.40
CA VAL A 247 -13.68 -16.70 -4.73
C VAL A 247 -14.13 -15.68 -5.76
N LYS A 248 -15.02 -14.73 -5.42
CA LYS A 248 -15.41 -13.65 -6.34
C LYS A 248 -14.21 -12.77 -6.70
N ALA A 249 -13.40 -12.38 -5.71
CA ALA A 249 -12.18 -11.60 -5.93
C ALA A 249 -11.18 -12.36 -6.80
N LEU A 250 -10.89 -13.62 -6.46
CA LEU A 250 -9.95 -14.46 -7.21
C LEU A 250 -10.44 -14.71 -8.64
N ALA A 251 -11.68 -15.20 -8.81
CA ALA A 251 -12.24 -15.48 -10.12
C ALA A 251 -12.31 -14.22 -10.99
N GLY A 252 -12.62 -13.06 -10.42
CA GLY A 252 -12.59 -11.79 -11.14
C GLY A 252 -11.21 -11.48 -11.74
N VAL A 253 -10.15 -11.62 -10.94
CA VAL A 253 -8.78 -11.39 -11.40
C VAL A 253 -8.31 -12.48 -12.37
N GLU A 254 -8.65 -13.76 -12.13
CA GLU A 254 -8.34 -14.87 -13.02
C GLU A 254 -9.00 -14.72 -14.40
N ILE A 255 -10.28 -14.37 -14.44
CA ILE A 255 -11.02 -14.16 -15.69
C ILE A 255 -10.39 -13.02 -16.48
N ALA A 256 -10.07 -11.89 -15.83
CA ALA A 256 -9.41 -10.76 -16.48
C ALA A 256 -8.05 -11.18 -17.07
N VAL A 257 -7.24 -11.90 -16.28
CA VAL A 257 -5.95 -12.44 -16.69
C VAL A 257 -6.08 -13.38 -17.89
N ILE A 258 -7.01 -14.34 -17.84
CA ILE A 258 -7.23 -15.31 -18.93
C ILE A 258 -7.75 -14.59 -20.19
N ALA A 259 -8.68 -13.65 -20.05
CA ALA A 259 -9.21 -12.88 -21.18
C ALA A 259 -8.09 -12.12 -21.90
N VAL A 260 -7.26 -11.38 -21.16
CA VAL A 260 -6.11 -10.67 -21.74
C VAL A 260 -5.09 -11.65 -22.33
N SER A 261 -4.86 -12.80 -21.68
CA SER A 261 -3.99 -13.86 -22.21
C SER A 261 -4.43 -14.33 -23.59
N LEU A 262 -5.72 -14.56 -23.76
CA LEU A 262 -6.30 -15.02 -25.01
C LEU A 262 -6.25 -13.94 -26.08
N LEU A 263 -6.47 -12.68 -25.72
CA LEU A 263 -6.32 -11.54 -26.64
C LEU A 263 -4.87 -11.39 -27.13
N VAL A 264 -3.89 -11.46 -26.23
CA VAL A 264 -2.46 -11.42 -26.58
C VAL A 264 -2.09 -12.61 -27.45
N ALA A 265 -2.51 -13.83 -27.08
CA ALA A 265 -2.27 -15.02 -27.87
C ALA A 265 -2.90 -14.93 -29.26
N LEU A 266 -4.10 -14.35 -29.38
CA LEU A 266 -4.79 -14.12 -30.65
C LEU A 266 -4.01 -13.13 -31.52
N ALA A 267 -3.62 -11.98 -30.97
CA ALA A 267 -2.85 -10.95 -31.67
C ALA A 267 -1.49 -11.48 -32.16
N MET A 268 -0.77 -12.19 -31.29
CA MET A 268 0.51 -12.84 -31.64
C MET A 268 0.31 -13.96 -32.67
N SER A 269 -0.79 -14.72 -32.55
CA SER A 269 -1.14 -15.78 -33.49
C SER A 269 -1.44 -15.23 -34.89
N ALA A 270 -2.11 -14.07 -34.98
CA ALA A 270 -2.42 -13.39 -36.23
C ALA A 270 -1.15 -12.79 -36.88
N SER A 271 -0.29 -12.15 -36.10
CA SER A 271 0.96 -11.56 -36.63
C SER A 271 2.00 -12.61 -37.03
N ALA A 272 1.96 -13.79 -36.42
CA ALA A 272 2.88 -14.89 -36.71
C ALA A 272 2.37 -15.87 -37.79
N TRP A 273 1.38 -15.49 -38.60
CA TRP A 273 0.77 -16.40 -39.57
C TRP A 273 1.77 -16.92 -40.62
N PRO A 274 1.74 -18.22 -40.97
CA PRO A 274 2.64 -18.76 -42.00
C PRO A 274 2.38 -18.11 -43.37
N SER A 275 3.40 -17.54 -43.99
CA SER A 275 3.31 -16.98 -45.34
C SER A 275 3.70 -18.00 -46.41
N ALA A 276 3.16 -17.85 -47.63
CA ALA A 276 3.54 -18.68 -48.78
C ALA A 276 5.05 -18.62 -49.07
N THR A 277 5.65 -17.43 -48.92
CA THR A 277 7.09 -17.20 -49.09
C THR A 277 7.94 -17.92 -48.03
N MET A 278 7.48 -17.96 -46.77
CA MET A 278 8.14 -18.68 -45.68
C MET A 278 8.18 -20.20 -45.95
N LEU A 279 7.05 -20.74 -46.41
CA LEU A 279 6.91 -22.16 -46.76
C LEU A 279 7.76 -22.52 -47.98
N ALA A 280 7.71 -21.70 -49.04
CA ALA A 280 8.50 -21.89 -50.26
C ALA A 280 10.02 -21.87 -49.99
N THR A 281 10.48 -21.00 -49.10
CA THR A 281 11.91 -20.87 -48.76
C THR A 281 12.37 -21.79 -47.61
N ARG A 282 11.50 -22.71 -47.16
CA ARG A 282 11.78 -23.67 -46.06
C ARG A 282 12.34 -22.99 -44.79
N GLN A 283 11.86 -21.80 -44.48
CA GLN A 283 12.26 -21.07 -43.27
C GLN A 283 11.64 -21.72 -42.02
N PRO A 284 12.32 -21.71 -40.87
CA PRO A 284 11.74 -22.23 -39.64
C PRO A 284 10.49 -21.43 -39.24
N ALA A 285 9.41 -22.13 -38.91
CA ALA A 285 8.11 -21.52 -38.58
C ALA A 285 8.15 -20.57 -37.37
N VAL A 286 9.16 -20.70 -36.50
CA VAL A 286 9.37 -19.82 -35.34
C VAL A 286 9.96 -18.45 -35.70
N LYS A 287 10.38 -18.23 -36.96
CA LYS A 287 11.01 -16.97 -37.39
C LYS A 287 10.10 -15.76 -37.21
N SER A 288 8.81 -15.91 -37.45
CA SER A 288 7.82 -14.83 -37.30
C SER A 288 7.62 -14.39 -35.84
N LEU A 289 7.95 -15.26 -34.87
CA LEU A 289 7.82 -14.98 -33.44
C LEU A 289 9.06 -14.32 -32.83
N ARG A 290 10.16 -14.21 -33.58
CA ARG A 290 11.44 -13.68 -33.07
C ARG A 290 11.32 -12.26 -32.54
N SER A 291 10.68 -11.36 -33.29
CA SER A 291 10.57 -9.96 -32.89
C SER A 291 9.72 -9.82 -31.62
N ALA A 292 8.61 -10.54 -31.52
CA ALA A 292 7.78 -10.56 -30.32
C ALA A 292 8.55 -11.10 -29.11
N ALA A 293 9.38 -12.14 -29.29
CA ALA A 293 10.22 -12.68 -28.23
C ALA A 293 11.27 -11.70 -27.71
N VAL A 294 11.95 -11.00 -28.62
CA VAL A 294 12.96 -9.99 -28.25
C VAL A 294 12.29 -8.80 -27.55
N ILE A 295 11.16 -8.30 -28.08
CA ILE A 295 10.41 -7.21 -27.44
C ILE A 295 9.96 -7.62 -26.05
N LEU A 296 9.40 -8.81 -25.89
CA LEU A 296 8.93 -9.28 -24.60
C LEU A 296 10.07 -9.50 -23.58
N GLN A 297 11.20 -10.06 -24.02
CA GLN A 297 12.41 -10.16 -23.19
C GLN A 297 12.91 -8.78 -22.75
N ALA A 298 12.92 -7.79 -23.65
CA ALA A 298 13.34 -6.43 -23.34
C ALA A 298 12.39 -5.75 -22.36
N LEU A 299 11.07 -5.86 -22.57
CA LEU A 299 10.04 -5.28 -21.69
C LEU A 299 10.05 -5.92 -20.31
N THR A 300 10.13 -7.25 -20.22
CA THR A 300 10.22 -7.95 -18.92
C THR A 300 11.50 -7.57 -18.17
N PHE A 301 12.63 -7.44 -18.87
CA PHE A 301 13.87 -6.98 -18.26
C PHE A 301 13.77 -5.53 -17.75
N LEU A 302 13.21 -4.62 -18.55
CA LEU A 302 12.94 -3.24 -18.14
C LEU A 302 12.06 -3.17 -16.89
N LEU A 303 11.00 -3.98 -16.83
CA LEU A 303 10.12 -4.05 -15.66
C LEU A 303 10.87 -4.56 -14.42
N VAL A 304 11.73 -5.59 -14.55
CA VAL A 304 12.55 -6.09 -13.43
C VAL A 304 13.50 -5.01 -12.92
N VAL A 305 14.24 -4.36 -13.81
CA VAL A 305 15.23 -3.33 -13.43
C VAL A 305 14.54 -2.08 -12.89
N GLY A 306 13.39 -1.68 -13.47
CA GLY A 306 12.59 -0.55 -13.02
C GLY A 306 11.92 -0.77 -11.67
N ALA A 307 11.44 -2.00 -11.40
CA ALA A 307 10.79 -2.34 -10.14
C ALA A 307 11.78 -2.61 -8.98
N ALA A 308 13.05 -2.88 -9.28
CA ALA A 308 14.06 -3.22 -8.26
C ALA A 308 14.27 -2.08 -7.23
N GLY A 309 14.34 -0.83 -7.67
CA GLY A 309 14.48 0.34 -6.80
C GLY A 309 13.28 0.50 -5.85
N PRO A 310 12.05 0.64 -6.37
CA PRO A 310 10.84 0.72 -5.55
C PRO A 310 10.66 -0.47 -4.61
N ALA A 311 10.91 -1.71 -5.06
CA ALA A 311 10.80 -2.90 -4.22
C ALA A 311 11.84 -2.89 -3.08
N TRP A 312 13.06 -2.44 -3.34
CA TRP A 312 14.08 -2.29 -2.30
C TRP A 312 13.76 -1.19 -1.30
N SER A 313 13.25 -0.05 -1.79
CA SER A 313 12.76 1.03 -0.94
C SER A 313 11.63 0.51 -0.04
N ALA A 314 10.64 -0.18 -0.62
CA ALA A 314 9.56 -0.81 0.13
C ALA A 314 10.08 -1.83 1.16
N TYR A 315 11.07 -2.66 0.80
CA TYR A 315 11.69 -3.59 1.74
C TYR A 315 12.35 -2.89 2.94
N ARG A 316 13.14 -1.83 2.71
CA ARG A 316 13.70 -1.01 3.81
C ARG A 316 12.59 -0.33 4.61
N SER A 317 11.60 0.22 3.92
CA SER A 317 10.42 0.81 4.56
C SER A 317 9.69 -0.19 5.42
N SER A 318 9.67 -1.50 5.10
CA SER A 318 9.04 -2.52 5.94
C SER A 318 9.58 -2.56 7.37
N SER A 319 10.90 -2.46 7.54
CA SER A 319 11.50 -2.40 8.87
C SER A 319 11.17 -1.09 9.58
N ALA A 320 11.13 0.02 8.84
CA ALA A 320 10.71 1.32 9.38
C ALA A 320 9.22 1.34 9.75
N THR A 321 8.35 0.74 8.94
CA THR A 321 6.91 0.58 9.16
C THR A 321 6.63 -0.33 10.35
N ALA A 322 7.42 -1.38 10.56
CA ALA A 322 7.31 -2.22 11.75
C ALA A 322 7.73 -1.46 13.03
N ALA A 323 8.80 -0.68 12.97
CA ALA A 323 9.19 0.22 14.05
C ALA A 323 8.14 1.32 14.29
N GLU A 324 7.55 1.84 13.21
CA GLU A 324 6.45 2.81 13.24
C GLU A 324 5.19 2.22 13.87
N MET A 325 4.81 0.99 13.54
CA MET A 325 3.72 0.28 14.23
C MET A 325 4.00 0.12 15.72
N ALA A 326 5.21 -0.29 16.09
CA ALA A 326 5.59 -0.43 17.49
C ALA A 326 5.50 0.92 18.21
N GLN A 327 5.89 2.00 17.54
CA GLN A 327 5.79 3.33 18.12
C GLN A 327 4.35 3.85 18.20
N TRP A 328 3.51 3.58 17.21
CA TRP A 328 2.09 3.90 17.28
C TRP A 328 1.39 3.16 18.43
N LYS A 329 1.82 1.93 18.75
CA LYS A 329 1.34 1.22 19.95
C LYS A 329 1.73 1.92 21.24
N ASN A 330 2.93 2.47 21.34
CA ASN A 330 3.34 3.29 22.49
C ASN A 330 2.48 4.56 22.63
N LEU A 331 1.83 4.99 21.54
CA LEU A 331 0.91 6.14 21.49
C LEU A 331 -0.57 5.73 21.56
N ALA A 332 -0.88 4.48 21.93
CA ALA A 332 -2.25 3.98 22.00
C ALA A 332 -3.13 4.76 22.99
N ASP A 333 -2.56 5.29 24.07
CA ASP A 333 -3.28 6.15 25.03
C ASP A 333 -3.19 7.64 24.68
N GLN A 334 -2.57 8.00 23.54
CA GLN A 334 -2.46 9.39 23.11
C GLN A 334 -3.61 9.77 22.17
N VAL A 335 -4.11 10.98 22.36
CA VAL A 335 -5.25 11.53 21.66
C VAL A 335 -4.93 12.90 21.07
N VAL A 336 -5.62 13.27 20.01
CA VAL A 336 -5.57 14.59 19.38
C VAL A 336 -6.93 15.26 19.47
N VAL A 337 -6.90 16.59 19.46
CA VAL A 337 -8.11 17.39 19.31
C VAL A 337 -8.48 17.44 17.83
N GLN A 338 -9.68 16.97 17.50
CA GLN A 338 -10.27 17.14 16.18
C GLN A 338 -11.15 18.38 16.18
N PHE A 339 -10.89 19.28 15.25
CA PHE A 339 -11.61 20.53 15.11
C PHE A 339 -12.73 20.34 14.09
N GLY A 340 -13.97 20.28 14.56
CA GLY A 340 -15.19 20.29 13.74
C GLY A 340 -15.87 21.65 13.78
N ILE A 341 -15.10 22.73 13.74
CA ILE A 341 -15.54 24.13 13.87
C ILE A 341 -15.04 24.94 12.66
N SER A 342 -15.69 26.08 12.35
CA SER A 342 -15.22 26.97 11.26
C SER A 342 -13.91 27.67 11.62
N ASP A 343 -13.21 28.23 10.62
CA ASP A 343 -11.97 29.00 10.86
C ASP A 343 -12.24 30.22 11.76
N GLU A 344 -13.36 30.92 11.57
CA GLU A 344 -13.74 32.05 12.41
C GLU A 344 -14.05 31.63 13.86
N GLU A 345 -14.73 30.49 14.03
CA GLU A 345 -15.01 29.91 15.35
C GLU A 345 -13.71 29.48 16.03
N MET A 346 -12.80 28.86 15.29
CA MET A 346 -11.49 28.44 15.76
C MET A 346 -10.65 29.62 16.24
N THR A 347 -10.59 30.70 15.46
CA THR A 347 -9.91 31.94 15.88
C THR A 347 -10.50 32.52 17.17
N SER A 348 -11.83 32.46 17.35
CA SER A 348 -12.47 32.94 18.58
C SER A 348 -12.14 32.08 19.82
N LEU A 349 -11.73 30.83 19.61
CA LEU A 349 -11.41 29.85 20.66
C LEU A 349 -9.91 29.71 20.96
N GLU A 350 -9.04 30.36 20.18
CA GLU A 350 -7.57 30.30 20.34
C GLU A 350 -7.13 30.50 21.81
N PRO A 351 -7.63 31.50 22.58
CA PRO A 351 -7.21 31.67 23.96
C PRO A 351 -7.62 30.51 24.87
N GLN A 352 -8.77 29.86 24.61
CA GLN A 352 -9.20 28.70 25.40
C GLN A 352 -8.40 27.45 25.03
N ILE A 353 -8.04 27.29 23.76
CA ILE A 353 -7.16 26.22 23.29
C ILE A 353 -5.75 26.40 23.88
N GLY A 354 -5.26 27.63 23.94
CA GLY A 354 -4.03 27.97 24.67
C GLY A 354 -4.08 27.56 26.14
N ASN A 355 -5.16 27.91 26.85
CA ASN A 355 -5.35 27.51 28.25
C ASN A 355 -5.49 26.00 28.43
N LEU A 356 -6.17 25.31 27.51
CA LEU A 356 -6.25 23.85 27.47
C LEU A 356 -4.86 23.22 27.41
N ILE A 357 -4.00 23.71 26.51
CA ILE A 357 -2.62 23.23 26.34
C ILE A 357 -1.79 23.57 27.58
N LYS A 358 -1.95 24.76 28.17
CA LYS A 358 -1.27 25.16 29.41
C LYS A 358 -1.62 24.25 30.59
N ASP A 359 -2.92 23.99 30.79
CA ASP A 359 -3.41 23.14 31.86
C ASP A 359 -2.95 21.68 31.65
N GLY A 360 -2.97 21.21 30.40
CA GLY A 360 -2.47 19.89 30.03
C GLY A 360 -0.96 19.74 30.20
N GLU A 361 -0.17 20.76 29.83
CA GLU A 361 1.29 20.80 30.04
C GLU A 361 1.62 20.78 31.54
N SER A 362 0.88 21.53 32.35
CA SER A 362 1.03 21.55 33.81
C SER A 362 0.68 20.21 34.47
N ALA A 363 -0.13 19.38 33.81
CA ALA A 363 -0.49 18.04 34.23
C ALA A 363 0.41 16.94 33.60
N GLU A 364 1.49 17.32 32.90
CA GLU A 364 2.37 16.42 32.14
C GLU A 364 1.62 15.54 31.11
N ALA A 365 0.43 15.99 30.67
CA ALA A 365 -0.46 15.26 29.78
C ALA A 365 -0.31 15.66 28.32
N VAL A 366 0.50 16.68 28.00
CA VAL A 366 0.66 17.21 26.64
C VAL A 366 2.04 16.86 26.08
N ALA A 367 2.07 16.21 24.93
CA ALA A 367 3.27 15.94 24.15
C ALA A 367 3.27 16.77 22.86
N PHE A 368 4.41 17.33 22.47
CA PHE A 368 4.54 18.16 21.28
C PHE A 368 5.71 17.72 20.41
N SER A 369 5.47 17.65 19.10
CA SER A 369 6.54 17.54 18.11
C SER A 369 6.17 18.18 16.80
N TYR A 370 7.06 19.06 16.32
CA TYR A 370 6.95 19.73 15.04
C TYR A 370 8.31 19.73 14.34
N THR A 371 8.43 18.92 13.27
CA THR A 371 9.67 18.77 12.51
C THR A 371 9.65 19.47 11.17
N PHE A 372 10.71 20.22 10.90
CA PHE A 372 11.05 20.79 9.59
C PHE A 372 12.15 19.95 8.94
N SER A 373 11.91 19.41 7.75
CA SER A 373 12.96 18.77 6.94
C SER A 373 13.65 19.79 6.04
N ALA A 374 14.96 19.68 5.84
CA ALA A 374 15.74 20.59 5.00
C ALA A 374 15.18 20.68 3.56
N GLU A 375 14.69 19.57 3.01
CA GLU A 375 14.09 19.52 1.66
C GLU A 375 12.81 20.37 1.55
N GLN A 376 11.95 20.34 2.57
CA GLN A 376 10.69 21.11 2.59
C GLN A 376 10.88 22.57 3.01
N TRP A 377 11.87 22.81 3.87
CA TRP A 377 12.19 24.14 4.38
C TRP A 377 13.04 24.95 3.38
N GLU A 378 13.72 24.27 2.45
CA GLU A 378 14.67 24.87 1.50
C GLU A 378 15.80 25.67 2.20
N GLY A 379 16.17 25.28 3.43
CA GLY A 379 17.22 25.94 4.23
C GLY A 379 18.43 25.05 4.52
N ASP A 380 19.47 25.68 5.07
CA ASP A 380 20.74 25.02 5.39
C ASP A 380 20.80 24.62 6.87
N PHE A 381 20.58 23.32 7.13
CA PHE A 381 20.63 22.73 8.46
C PHE A 381 22.01 22.14 8.81
N GLY A 382 23.04 22.38 7.99
CA GLY A 382 24.37 21.84 8.20
C GLY A 382 24.40 20.31 8.11
N ASP A 383 24.85 19.65 9.19
CA ASP A 383 25.00 18.19 9.25
C ASP A 383 23.67 17.43 9.47
N TYR A 384 22.56 18.14 9.64
CA TYR A 384 21.26 17.56 9.98
C TYR A 384 20.31 17.56 8.77
N SER A 385 19.54 16.48 8.59
CA SER A 385 18.49 16.41 7.56
C SER A 385 17.22 17.15 7.95
N ALA A 386 17.02 17.35 9.26
CA ALA A 386 15.84 17.98 9.84
C ALA A 386 16.13 18.64 11.19
N VAL A 387 15.28 19.59 11.57
CA VAL A 387 15.21 20.15 12.92
C VAL A 387 13.82 19.92 13.48
N SER A 388 13.76 19.30 14.66
CA SER A 388 12.51 19.00 15.36
C SER A 388 12.40 19.76 16.66
N PHE A 389 11.34 20.55 16.81
CA PHE A 389 10.97 21.18 18.06
C PHE A 389 10.06 20.23 18.83
N VAL A 390 10.40 19.92 20.07
CA VAL A 390 9.67 18.96 20.91
C VAL A 390 9.59 19.47 22.34
N ASN A 391 8.67 18.94 23.15
CA ASN A 391 8.75 19.09 24.60
C ASN A 391 9.28 17.81 25.26
N GLN A 392 9.59 17.87 26.56
CA GLN A 392 10.13 16.72 27.29
C GLN A 392 9.20 15.50 27.24
N ARG A 393 7.89 15.72 27.37
CA ARG A 393 6.88 14.66 27.35
C ARG A 393 6.90 13.85 26.04
N TRP A 394 7.14 14.50 24.90
CA TRP A 394 7.31 13.78 23.63
C TRP A 394 8.52 12.85 23.68
N LEU A 395 9.66 13.33 24.19
CA LEU A 395 10.85 12.49 24.32
C LEU A 395 10.60 11.30 25.24
N ASP A 396 9.91 11.49 26.36
CA ASP A 396 9.59 10.39 27.30
C ASP A 396 8.76 9.30 26.61
N LEU A 397 7.73 9.69 25.82
CA LEU A 397 6.91 8.76 25.04
C LEU A 397 7.70 8.04 23.94
N MET A 398 8.65 8.73 23.30
CA MET A 398 9.42 8.18 22.18
C MET A 398 10.65 7.37 22.60
N THR A 399 11.11 7.53 23.84
CA THR A 399 12.34 6.90 24.34
C THR A 399 12.09 5.85 25.43
N THR A 400 10.82 5.55 25.76
CA THR A 400 10.46 4.55 26.80
C THR A 400 11.16 3.19 26.61
N SER A 401 11.37 2.77 25.35
CA SER A 401 12.02 1.49 25.00
C SER A 401 13.46 1.67 24.47
N ALA A 402 14.00 2.89 24.52
CA ALA A 402 15.31 3.21 23.97
C ALA A 402 16.43 2.97 25.01
N PRO A 403 17.68 2.75 24.57
CA PRO A 403 18.83 2.72 25.48
C PRO A 403 18.98 4.04 26.27
N PRO A 404 19.52 4.01 27.50
CA PRO A 404 19.69 5.21 28.33
C PRO A 404 20.45 6.37 27.65
N ASP A 405 21.37 6.04 26.74
CA ASP A 405 22.21 7.00 26.01
C ASP A 405 21.75 7.22 24.56
N ALA A 406 20.46 7.01 24.26
CA ALA A 406 19.92 7.13 22.91
C ALA A 406 19.95 8.55 22.33
N LEU A 407 20.06 9.57 23.19
CA LEU A 407 20.14 10.98 22.81
C LEU A 407 21.40 11.60 23.43
N THR A 408 22.19 12.30 22.60
CA THR A 408 23.42 12.98 23.04
C THR A 408 23.21 14.50 23.02
N PRO A 409 23.61 15.22 24.09
CA PRO A 409 23.51 16.68 24.12
C PRO A 409 24.40 17.36 23.07
N VAL A 410 23.87 18.42 22.47
CA VAL A 410 24.56 19.30 21.54
C VAL A 410 24.66 20.68 22.19
N PRO A 411 25.86 21.25 22.38
CA PRO A 411 26.00 22.61 22.91
C PRO A 411 25.35 23.64 21.98
N TYR A 412 24.57 24.58 22.54
CA TYR A 412 23.90 25.61 21.75
C TYR A 412 24.88 26.41 20.87
N ASP A 413 26.08 26.70 21.37
CA ASP A 413 27.11 27.44 20.60
C ASP A 413 27.47 26.79 19.26
N ARG A 414 27.26 25.47 19.09
CA ARG A 414 27.50 24.78 17.82
C ARG A 414 26.37 24.94 16.80
N VAL A 415 25.16 25.20 17.26
CA VAL A 415 23.95 25.25 16.42
C VAL A 415 23.32 26.64 16.38
N LYS A 416 23.76 27.56 17.23
CA LYS A 416 23.23 28.91 17.40
C LYS A 416 23.05 29.65 16.08
N ASP A 417 24.10 29.70 15.26
CA ASP A 417 24.08 30.46 14.01
C ASP A 417 23.07 29.88 13.01
N MET A 418 23.00 28.55 12.91
CA MET A 418 22.05 27.84 12.06
C MET A 418 20.61 28.02 12.56
N VAL A 419 20.33 27.72 13.83
CA VAL A 419 18.96 27.80 14.35
C VAL A 419 18.44 29.24 14.39
N THR A 420 19.29 30.22 14.69
CA THR A 420 18.91 31.64 14.66
C THR A 420 18.67 32.13 13.23
N ARG A 421 19.51 31.72 12.27
CA ARG A 421 19.34 32.10 10.86
C ARG A 421 18.08 31.50 10.26
N GLU A 422 17.85 30.21 10.46
CA GLU A 422 16.75 29.48 9.83
C GLU A 422 15.42 29.74 10.53
N PHE A 423 15.38 29.72 11.87
CA PHE A 423 14.11 29.77 12.63
C PHE A 423 13.88 31.10 13.37
N GLY A 424 14.81 32.06 13.31
CA GLY A 424 14.69 33.32 14.04
C GLY A 424 13.43 34.12 13.70
N GLU A 425 13.12 34.31 12.41
CA GLU A 425 11.90 35.00 12.01
C GLU A 425 10.64 34.15 12.26
N THR A 426 10.73 32.82 12.17
CA THR A 426 9.62 31.91 12.52
C THR A 426 9.25 32.04 13.99
N PHE A 427 10.24 32.00 14.90
CA PHE A 427 9.98 32.17 16.33
C PHE A 427 9.56 33.59 16.70
N LYS A 428 9.90 34.60 15.90
CA LYS A 428 9.39 35.96 16.10
C LYS A 428 7.89 36.08 15.79
N LEU A 429 7.39 35.26 14.87
CA LEU A 429 5.96 35.14 14.58
C LEU A 429 5.27 34.25 15.63
N TRP A 430 5.86 33.10 15.94
CA TRP A 430 5.30 32.13 16.88
C TRP A 430 5.35 32.57 18.33
N SER A 431 6.28 33.45 18.71
CA SER A 431 6.51 33.74 20.11
C SER A 431 5.36 34.51 20.76
N ARG A 432 5.00 34.09 21.97
CA ARG A 432 4.08 34.86 22.81
C ARG A 432 4.74 36.12 23.37
N SER A 433 6.05 36.08 23.63
CA SER A 433 6.82 37.22 24.11
C SER A 433 7.42 38.00 22.93
N GLN A 434 7.53 39.33 23.06
CA GLN A 434 8.27 40.17 22.11
C GLN A 434 9.80 40.12 22.33
N GLY A 435 10.31 39.04 22.95
CA GLY A 435 11.73 38.84 23.18
C GLY A 435 12.49 38.63 21.86
N ALA A 436 13.79 38.87 21.86
CA ALA A 436 14.61 38.57 20.69
C ALA A 436 14.61 37.04 20.46
N SER A 437 14.40 36.58 19.22
CA SER A 437 14.31 35.14 18.91
C SER A 437 15.53 34.34 19.38
N GLY A 438 16.71 34.97 19.40
CA GLY A 438 17.95 34.35 19.90
C GLY A 438 17.95 34.07 21.41
N GLU A 439 17.18 34.80 22.21
CA GLU A 439 16.99 34.55 23.66
C GLU A 439 16.00 33.40 23.90
N ILE A 440 14.99 33.26 23.04
CA ILE A 440 14.03 32.15 23.10
C ILE A 440 14.75 30.84 22.74
N LEU A 441 15.47 30.85 21.62
CA LEU A 441 16.21 29.68 21.12
C LEU A 441 17.35 29.26 22.06
N SER A 442 18.03 30.19 22.72
CA SER A 442 19.08 29.84 23.70
C SER A 442 18.54 29.16 24.95
N GLY A 443 17.24 29.31 25.25
CA GLY A 443 16.57 28.63 26.35
C GLY A 443 16.24 27.17 26.07
N PHE A 444 16.43 26.68 24.85
CA PHE A 444 16.12 25.30 24.48
C PHE A 444 17.28 24.35 24.78
N GLY A 445 16.94 23.11 25.13
CA GLY A 445 17.90 22.01 25.17
C GLY A 445 18.12 21.46 23.77
N TYR A 446 19.36 21.21 23.35
CA TYR A 446 19.64 20.65 22.04
C TYR A 446 20.21 19.24 22.17
N LEU A 447 19.61 18.29 21.45
CA LEU A 447 19.98 16.89 21.46
C LEU A 447 20.11 16.38 20.01
N ARG A 448 20.87 15.30 19.84
CA ARG A 448 20.91 14.52 18.59
C ARG A 448 20.81 13.02 18.90
N PRO A 449 20.22 12.20 18.02
CA PRO A 449 20.26 10.74 18.16
C PRO A 449 21.68 10.20 18.27
N ALA A 450 21.88 9.17 19.09
CA ALA A 450 23.12 8.40 19.13
C ALA A 450 23.23 7.47 17.91
N ASP A 451 24.47 7.07 17.57
CA ASP A 451 24.71 6.20 16.41
C ASP A 451 23.91 4.89 16.50
N GLY A 452 23.13 4.60 15.45
CA GLY A 452 22.27 3.42 15.38
C GLY A 452 20.88 3.58 16.01
N PHE A 453 20.56 4.74 16.59
CA PHE A 453 19.22 5.09 17.05
C PHE A 453 18.54 6.05 16.07
N ARG A 454 17.30 5.75 15.69
CA ARG A 454 16.48 6.63 14.85
C ARG A 454 15.33 7.15 15.70
N LEU A 455 15.34 8.44 16.00
CA LEU A 455 14.33 9.07 16.83
C LEU A 455 13.02 9.25 16.03
N PRO A 456 11.86 8.81 16.56
CA PRO A 456 10.56 9.15 16.00
C PRO A 456 10.19 10.61 16.29
N VAL A 457 9.87 11.37 15.24
CA VAL A 457 9.49 12.79 15.31
C VAL A 457 8.23 13.06 14.48
N GLY A 458 7.37 13.97 14.95
CA GLY A 458 6.12 14.35 14.29
C GLY A 458 6.37 15.35 13.16
N ARG A 459 5.95 15.02 11.94
CA ARG A 459 6.11 15.93 10.79
C ARG A 459 5.26 17.19 10.97
N GLY A 460 5.85 18.38 10.85
CA GLY A 460 5.13 19.64 10.96
C GLY A 460 4.06 19.78 9.88
N GLY A 461 2.81 20.07 10.27
CA GLY A 461 1.69 20.18 9.33
C GLY A 461 1.29 18.85 8.66
N GLY A 462 1.90 17.73 9.09
CA GLY A 462 1.83 16.43 8.41
C GLY A 462 0.65 15.55 8.82
N GLY A 463 -0.34 16.10 9.52
CA GLY A 463 -1.58 15.39 9.90
C GLY A 463 -1.36 14.19 10.83
N GLY A 464 -0.34 14.22 11.69
CA GLY A 464 -0.03 13.14 12.62
C GLY A 464 0.78 11.99 12.00
N SER A 465 1.71 12.26 11.09
CA SER A 465 2.67 11.27 10.58
C SER A 465 4.02 11.33 11.33
N LEU A 466 4.67 10.17 11.52
CA LEU A 466 5.97 10.07 12.16
C LEU A 466 7.10 9.90 11.13
N SER A 467 8.22 10.58 11.35
CA SER A 467 9.48 10.36 10.66
C SER A 467 10.49 9.76 11.62
N PHE A 468 11.25 8.75 11.18
CA PHE A 468 12.29 8.11 11.99
C PHE A 468 13.64 8.57 11.45
N LEU A 469 14.35 9.41 12.20
CA LEU A 469 15.56 10.08 11.74
C LEU A 469 16.74 9.81 12.69
N ASP A 470 17.90 9.47 12.13
CA ASP A 470 19.19 9.34 12.82
C ASP A 470 20.01 10.63 12.77
N ASP A 471 19.68 11.55 11.87
CA ASP A 471 20.40 12.79 11.59
C ASP A 471 19.51 14.04 11.81
N VAL A 472 18.73 14.03 12.90
CA VAL A 472 17.85 15.15 13.29
C VAL A 472 18.42 15.94 14.47
N LEU A 473 18.38 17.28 14.39
CA LEU A 473 18.62 18.14 15.56
C LEU A 473 17.31 18.29 16.33
N VAL A 474 17.31 17.93 17.61
CA VAL A 474 16.14 17.99 18.47
C VAL A 474 16.28 19.18 19.40
N ALA A 475 15.39 20.16 19.25
CA ALA A 475 15.28 21.32 20.12
C ALA A 475 14.16 21.09 21.15
N VAL A 476 14.55 20.84 22.40
CA VAL A 476 13.67 20.60 23.53
C VAL A 476 13.22 21.92 24.13
N MET A 477 11.95 22.23 23.93
CA MET A 477 11.29 23.42 24.45
C MET A 477 10.91 23.22 25.92
N PRO A 478 11.28 24.16 26.82
CA PRO A 478 10.96 24.04 28.24
C PRO A 478 9.46 24.12 28.56
N SER A 479 8.74 24.99 27.86
CA SER A 479 7.28 25.10 27.96
C SER A 479 6.70 25.61 26.65
N LEU A 480 5.71 24.89 26.16
CA LEU A 480 5.00 25.15 24.93
C LEU A 480 4.15 26.42 25.03
N HIS A 481 3.32 26.52 26.07
CA HIS A 481 2.39 27.64 26.23
C HIS A 481 3.12 28.98 26.52
N SER A 482 4.22 28.93 27.26
CA SER A 482 5.00 30.13 27.57
C SER A 482 5.76 30.67 26.35
N THR A 483 6.12 29.78 25.41
CA THR A 483 6.91 30.14 24.23
C THR A 483 6.02 30.48 23.04
N ILE A 484 5.01 29.67 22.73
CA ILE A 484 4.19 29.81 21.51
C ILE A 484 2.88 30.55 21.83
N ASN A 485 2.48 31.45 20.94
CA ASN A 485 1.22 32.20 21.03
C ASN A 485 -0.01 31.28 20.79
N ASP A 486 -1.20 31.76 21.13
CA ASP A 486 -2.43 30.96 21.08
C ASP A 486 -2.85 30.55 19.66
N GLN A 487 -2.58 31.40 18.67
CA GLN A 487 -2.90 31.17 17.26
C GLN A 487 -2.08 30.01 16.70
N ASP A 488 -0.76 30.05 16.89
CA ASP A 488 0.15 29.01 16.40
C ASP A 488 -0.02 27.70 17.19
N LEU A 489 -0.31 27.76 18.50
CA LEU A 489 -0.69 26.58 19.27
C LEU A 489 -1.95 25.91 18.72
N THR A 490 -2.95 26.70 18.33
CA THR A 490 -4.18 26.18 17.73
C THR A 490 -3.92 25.54 16.37
N SER A 491 -3.08 26.17 15.54
CA SER A 491 -2.61 25.59 14.27
C SER A 491 -1.85 24.28 14.45
N MET A 492 -0.99 24.19 15.46
CA MET A 492 -0.24 22.97 15.79
C MET A 492 -1.14 21.86 16.37
N ALA A 493 -2.17 22.22 17.14
CA ALA A 493 -3.17 21.28 17.61
C ALA A 493 -4.00 20.73 16.44
N SER A 494 -4.47 21.60 15.53
CA SER A 494 -5.30 21.19 14.39
C SER A 494 -4.54 20.33 13.38
N SER A 495 -3.24 20.60 13.20
CA SER A 495 -2.33 19.77 12.40
C SER A 495 -1.85 18.49 13.07
N ARG A 496 -2.35 18.19 14.29
CA ARG A 496 -2.06 17.00 15.08
C ARG A 496 -0.59 16.88 15.51
N ASN A 497 0.08 18.02 15.70
CA ASN A 497 1.44 18.11 16.25
C ASN A 497 1.47 18.20 17.78
N ILE A 498 0.31 18.41 18.41
CA ILE A 498 0.10 18.38 19.87
C ILE A 498 -0.77 17.16 20.21
N LEU A 499 -0.27 16.29 21.08
CA LEU A 499 -0.96 15.11 21.58
C LEU A 499 -1.30 15.30 23.06
N PHE A 500 -2.41 14.73 23.50
CA PHE A 500 -2.84 14.65 24.88
C PHE A 500 -2.84 13.19 25.35
N THR A 501 -2.58 12.94 26.63
CA THR A 501 -2.65 11.59 27.21
C THR A 501 -4.03 11.32 27.80
N GLY A 502 -4.70 10.28 27.29
CA GLY A 502 -5.97 9.75 27.80
C GLY A 502 -7.21 10.57 27.41
N VAL A 503 -8.25 9.89 26.91
CA VAL A 503 -9.52 10.55 26.53
C VAL A 503 -10.20 11.20 27.73
N ALA A 504 -10.36 10.49 28.84
CA ALA A 504 -11.09 11.01 30.00
C ALA A 504 -10.40 12.23 30.63
N ALA A 505 -9.07 12.21 30.71
CA ALA A 505 -8.28 13.34 31.18
C ALA A 505 -8.40 14.53 30.23
N THR A 506 -8.35 14.30 28.93
CA THR A 506 -8.51 15.34 27.90
C THR A 506 -9.93 15.94 27.91
N GLN A 507 -10.96 15.12 28.09
CA GLN A 507 -12.34 15.58 28.24
C GLN A 507 -12.52 16.42 29.52
N ALA A 508 -11.89 16.03 30.63
CA ALA A 508 -11.90 16.84 31.84
C ALA A 508 -11.21 18.20 31.64
N LEU A 509 -10.14 18.24 30.82
CA LEU A 509 -9.49 19.50 30.42
C LEU A 509 -10.41 20.35 29.53
N PHE A 510 -11.21 19.75 28.64
CA PHE A 510 -12.21 20.47 27.84
C PHE A 510 -13.28 21.11 28.72
N GLU A 511 -13.83 20.37 29.68
CA GLU A 511 -14.82 20.88 30.63
C GLU A 511 -14.26 22.07 31.43
N ARG A 512 -13.07 21.91 32.00
CA ARG A 512 -12.39 22.95 32.78
C ARG A 512 -12.13 24.22 31.96
N ASN A 513 -11.78 24.07 30.69
CA ASN A 513 -11.49 25.17 29.78
C ASN A 513 -12.71 25.67 28.99
N ARG A 514 -13.92 25.17 29.29
CA ARG A 514 -15.18 25.54 28.62
C ARG A 514 -15.17 25.27 27.11
N LEU A 515 -14.51 24.19 26.70
CA LEU A 515 -14.40 23.69 25.34
C LEU A 515 -15.29 22.45 25.09
N ALA A 516 -16.01 21.99 26.11
CA ALA A 516 -17.01 20.95 25.94
C ALA A 516 -18.20 21.45 25.10
N ALA A 517 -18.86 20.55 24.38
CA ALA A 517 -19.94 20.87 23.43
C ALA A 517 -21.04 21.77 24.03
N ALA A 518 -21.45 21.52 25.28
CA ALA A 518 -22.42 22.37 25.96
C ALA A 518 -21.95 23.83 26.12
N ALA A 519 -20.70 24.03 26.55
CA ALA A 519 -20.12 25.36 26.75
C ALA A 519 -19.82 26.09 25.43
N LEU A 520 -19.51 25.36 24.35
CA LEU A 520 -19.36 25.89 23.01
C LEU A 520 -20.70 26.38 22.44
N ARG A 521 -21.76 25.58 22.59
CA ARG A 521 -23.13 25.95 22.20
C ARG A 521 -23.64 27.18 22.94
N ASP A 522 -23.37 27.28 24.24
CA ASP A 522 -23.70 28.48 25.05
C ASP A 522 -23.02 29.76 24.55
N ARG A 523 -21.94 29.63 23.78
CA ARG A 523 -21.20 30.74 23.16
C ARG A 523 -21.59 31.00 21.70
N GLY A 524 -22.56 30.26 21.18
CA GLY A 524 -23.00 30.38 19.78
C GLY A 524 -22.04 29.76 18.76
N VAL A 525 -21.09 28.93 19.20
CA VAL A 525 -20.27 28.08 18.32
C VAL A 525 -21.14 26.91 17.87
N LYS A 526 -21.25 26.70 16.56
CA LYS A 526 -22.08 25.65 15.96
C LYS A 526 -21.36 24.32 15.86
N GLY A 527 -20.06 24.37 15.60
CA GLY A 527 -19.22 23.17 15.52
C GLY A 527 -18.80 22.63 16.88
N GLU A 528 -18.06 21.52 16.86
CA GLU A 528 -17.61 20.82 18.07
C GLU A 528 -16.13 20.46 18.04
N LEU A 529 -15.55 20.27 19.23
CA LEU A 529 -14.20 19.75 19.40
C LEU A 529 -14.29 18.28 19.82
N GLY A 530 -13.70 17.41 19.02
CA GLY A 530 -13.60 15.97 19.27
C GLY A 530 -12.25 15.58 19.89
N VAL A 531 -12.22 14.42 20.54
CA VAL A 531 -10.99 13.78 21.01
C VAL A 531 -10.86 12.45 20.28
N VAL A 532 -9.77 12.25 19.56
CA VAL A 532 -9.57 11.07 18.68
C VAL A 532 -8.23 10.43 18.97
N TYR A 533 -8.16 9.11 18.91
CA TYR A 533 -6.91 8.38 19.15
C TYR A 533 -5.93 8.57 18.00
N VAL A 534 -4.68 8.83 18.36
CA VAL A 534 -3.60 9.06 17.40
C VAL A 534 -3.17 7.76 16.73
N ALA A 535 -3.15 6.66 17.49
CA ALA A 535 -2.69 5.37 17.03
C ALA A 535 -3.63 4.72 15.99
N GLU A 536 -4.90 5.12 15.90
CA GLU A 536 -5.89 4.52 15.01
C GLU A 536 -5.50 4.67 13.52
N ASP A 537 -5.24 5.90 13.09
CA ASP A 537 -4.80 6.19 11.72
C ASP A 537 -3.39 5.63 11.44
N GLY A 538 -2.50 5.72 12.43
CA GLY A 538 -1.11 5.26 12.33
C GLY A 538 -0.98 3.75 12.14
N ILE A 539 -1.73 2.96 12.92
CA ILE A 539 -1.72 1.49 12.85
C ILE A 539 -2.35 1.01 11.54
N LEU A 540 -3.49 1.57 11.13
CA LEU A 540 -4.16 1.19 9.88
C LEU A 540 -3.28 1.49 8.67
N ARG A 541 -2.68 2.67 8.63
CA ARG A 541 -1.75 3.06 7.56
C ARG A 541 -0.52 2.17 7.53
N ALA A 542 0.09 1.89 8.68
CA ALA A 542 1.25 1.03 8.74
C ALA A 542 0.92 -0.41 8.29
N GLN A 543 -0.27 -0.93 8.65
CA GLN A 543 -0.70 -2.27 8.22
C GLN A 543 -0.91 -2.33 6.71
N PHE A 544 -1.53 -1.29 6.14
CA PHE A 544 -1.68 -1.16 4.71
C PHE A 544 -0.32 -1.12 3.98
N MET A 545 0.63 -0.34 4.52
CA MET A 545 2.01 -0.28 3.99
C MET A 545 2.70 -1.65 4.07
N ALA A 546 2.52 -2.42 5.15
CA ALA A 546 3.08 -3.77 5.26
C ALA A 546 2.57 -4.72 4.17
N TYR A 547 1.28 -4.64 3.79
CA TYR A 547 0.74 -5.41 2.68
C TYR A 547 1.32 -4.98 1.33
N LEU A 548 1.48 -3.66 1.11
CA LEU A 548 2.09 -3.14 -0.12
C LEU A 548 3.54 -3.63 -0.28
N VAL A 549 4.32 -3.64 0.80
CA VAL A 549 5.69 -4.18 0.78
C VAL A 549 5.71 -5.65 0.36
N TRP A 550 4.89 -6.48 0.99
CA TRP A 550 4.80 -7.90 0.66
C TRP A 550 4.43 -8.11 -0.80
N LEU A 551 3.45 -7.35 -1.28
CA LEU A 551 2.99 -7.43 -2.66
C LEU A 551 4.07 -7.00 -3.65
N MET A 552 4.81 -5.93 -3.37
CA MET A 552 5.90 -5.46 -4.24
C MET A 552 7.04 -6.48 -4.33
N ASN A 553 7.40 -7.13 -3.21
CA ASN A 553 8.42 -8.19 -3.23
C ASN A 553 7.96 -9.42 -4.02
N LEU A 554 6.69 -9.81 -3.86
CA LEU A 554 6.10 -10.93 -4.58
C LEU A 554 5.98 -10.63 -6.09
N ALA A 555 5.62 -9.38 -6.44
CA ALA A 555 5.58 -8.89 -7.81
C ALA A 555 6.96 -8.90 -8.48
N LEU A 556 8.00 -8.46 -7.75
CA LEU A 556 9.38 -8.50 -8.24
C LEU A 556 9.82 -9.96 -8.51
N ALA A 557 9.50 -10.89 -7.60
CA ALA A 557 9.79 -12.30 -7.82
C ALA A 557 9.07 -12.85 -9.08
N ALA A 558 7.80 -12.50 -9.27
CA ALA A 558 7.04 -12.86 -10.46
C ALA A 558 7.63 -12.26 -11.75
N LEU A 559 8.10 -11.01 -11.71
CA LEU A 559 8.79 -10.36 -12.84
C LEU A 559 10.10 -11.06 -13.18
N VAL A 560 10.88 -11.46 -12.18
CA VAL A 560 12.13 -12.23 -12.38
C VAL A 560 11.84 -13.56 -13.07
N VAL A 561 10.80 -14.27 -12.65
CA VAL A 561 10.36 -15.52 -13.31
C VAL A 561 9.89 -15.24 -14.75
N ALA A 562 9.09 -14.20 -14.97
CA ALA A 562 8.62 -13.80 -16.30
C ALA A 562 9.78 -13.48 -17.24
N PHE A 563 10.77 -12.73 -16.76
CA PHE A 563 11.99 -12.42 -17.50
C PHE A 563 12.80 -13.68 -17.82
N ALA A 564 13.00 -14.59 -16.86
CA ALA A 564 13.71 -15.84 -17.08
C ALA A 564 13.02 -16.71 -18.15
N VAL A 565 11.69 -16.81 -18.11
CA VAL A 565 10.90 -17.53 -19.11
C VAL A 565 11.00 -16.85 -20.48
N ALA A 566 10.86 -15.52 -20.56
CA ALA A 566 10.98 -14.77 -21.80
C ALA A 566 12.37 -14.91 -22.44
N ALA A 567 13.44 -14.81 -21.64
CA ALA A 567 14.82 -15.02 -22.07
C ALA A 567 15.04 -16.45 -22.58
N ALA A 568 14.52 -17.47 -21.87
CA ALA A 568 14.61 -18.86 -22.30
C ALA A 568 13.90 -19.10 -23.65
N ILE A 569 12.73 -18.50 -23.87
CA ILE A 569 11.98 -18.62 -25.14
C ILE A 569 12.73 -17.92 -26.28
N SER A 570 13.20 -16.70 -26.05
CA SER A 570 13.97 -15.94 -27.02
C SER A 570 15.25 -16.67 -27.42
N ALA A 571 15.96 -17.24 -26.44
CA ALA A 571 17.13 -18.09 -26.65
C ALA A 571 16.77 -19.36 -27.45
N LEU A 572 15.64 -20.01 -27.14
CA LEU A 572 15.17 -21.20 -27.85
C LEU A 572 14.83 -20.90 -29.32
N ILE A 573 14.09 -19.82 -29.59
CA ILE A 573 13.77 -19.39 -30.96
C ILE A 573 15.08 -19.10 -31.72
N THR A 574 16.01 -18.40 -31.08
CA THR A 574 17.31 -18.07 -31.68
C THR A 574 18.15 -19.33 -31.97
N ALA A 575 18.17 -20.30 -31.06
CA ALA A 575 18.86 -21.57 -31.23
C ALA A 575 18.25 -22.39 -32.39
N LEU A 576 16.92 -22.47 -32.49
CA LEU A 576 16.23 -23.17 -33.58
C LEU A 576 16.51 -22.52 -34.95
N LEU A 577 16.55 -21.19 -35.02
CA LEU A 577 16.86 -20.46 -36.26
C LEU A 577 18.28 -20.71 -36.76
N HIS A 578 19.22 -20.97 -35.86
CA HIS A 578 20.62 -21.18 -36.19
C HIS A 578 21.08 -22.64 -36.06
N ALA A 579 20.18 -23.58 -35.79
CA ALA A 579 20.53 -24.99 -35.59
C ALA A 579 21.34 -25.57 -36.75
N ARG A 580 21.03 -25.17 -38.00
CA ARG A 580 21.77 -25.59 -39.21
C ARG A 580 23.23 -25.15 -39.22
N ARG A 581 23.56 -24.05 -38.56
CA ARG A 581 24.92 -23.52 -38.44
C ARG A 581 25.64 -24.06 -37.20
N ASP A 582 24.95 -24.08 -36.07
CA ASP A 582 25.56 -24.39 -34.78
C ASP A 582 25.88 -25.87 -34.64
N PHE A 583 25.09 -26.75 -35.28
CA PHE A 583 25.30 -28.20 -35.23
C PHE A 583 26.63 -28.64 -35.88
N PRO A 584 26.97 -28.24 -37.13
CA PRO A 584 28.29 -28.52 -37.71
C PRO A 584 29.46 -27.90 -36.93
N LEU A 585 29.30 -26.67 -36.42
CA LEU A 585 30.35 -26.00 -35.63
C LEU A 585 30.64 -26.71 -34.31
N ARG A 586 29.61 -27.30 -33.70
CA ARG A 586 29.78 -28.09 -32.47
C ARG A 586 30.44 -29.44 -32.76
N LEU A 587 30.07 -30.10 -33.86
CA LEU A 587 30.71 -31.33 -34.32
C LEU A 587 32.19 -31.13 -34.71
N SER A 588 32.55 -29.96 -35.23
CA SER A 588 33.94 -29.60 -35.52
C SER A 588 34.77 -29.21 -34.29
N GLY A 589 34.28 -29.49 -33.07
CA GLY A 589 35.01 -29.32 -31.82
C GLY A 589 34.98 -27.91 -31.23
N ARG A 590 34.24 -26.95 -31.80
CA ARG A 590 34.13 -25.62 -31.17
C ARG A 590 33.33 -25.70 -29.86
N SER A 591 33.78 -24.95 -28.86
CA SER A 591 33.08 -24.82 -27.58
C SER A 591 31.81 -23.99 -27.73
N TRP A 592 30.81 -24.25 -26.87
CA TRP A 592 29.57 -23.46 -26.83
C TRP A 592 29.82 -21.98 -26.59
N ALA A 593 30.83 -21.66 -25.77
CA ALA A 593 31.25 -20.28 -25.54
C ALA A 593 31.53 -19.55 -26.86
N ARG A 594 32.36 -20.10 -27.76
CA ARG A 594 32.65 -19.47 -29.06
C ARG A 594 31.46 -19.43 -30.01
N ILE A 595 30.60 -20.46 -29.99
CA ILE A 595 29.42 -20.53 -30.88
C ILE A 595 28.38 -19.47 -30.49
N LEU A 596 28.18 -19.26 -29.18
CA LEU A 596 27.14 -18.39 -28.63
C LEU A 596 27.63 -16.95 -28.38
N GLN A 597 28.94 -16.72 -28.29
CA GLN A 597 29.55 -15.43 -27.94
C GLN A 597 28.93 -14.24 -28.68
N SER A 598 28.86 -14.30 -30.01
CA SER A 598 28.34 -13.18 -30.82
C SER A 598 26.86 -12.85 -30.54
N ARG A 599 26.06 -13.82 -30.08
CA ARG A 599 24.65 -13.61 -29.73
C ARG A 599 24.51 -13.05 -28.34
N VAL A 600 25.18 -13.69 -27.39
CA VAL A 600 25.15 -13.31 -25.99
C VAL A 600 25.69 -11.89 -25.81
N VAL A 601 26.79 -11.53 -26.48
CA VAL A 601 27.36 -10.18 -26.41
C VAL A 601 26.38 -9.12 -26.92
N LYS A 602 25.64 -9.38 -28.01
CA LYS A 602 24.64 -8.42 -28.52
C LYS A 602 23.49 -8.19 -27.54
N GLU A 603 22.99 -9.26 -26.93
CA GLU A 603 21.92 -9.15 -25.93
C GLU A 603 22.43 -8.48 -24.65
N LEU A 604 23.64 -8.79 -24.19
CA LEU A 604 24.25 -8.13 -23.04
C LEU A 604 24.48 -6.63 -23.29
N LEU A 605 24.94 -6.24 -24.47
CA LEU A 605 25.08 -4.82 -24.83
C LEU A 605 23.72 -4.10 -24.85
N ALA A 606 22.68 -4.75 -25.37
CA ALA A 606 21.32 -4.22 -25.31
C ALA A 606 20.82 -4.10 -23.86
N SER A 607 21.08 -5.09 -23.01
CA SER A 607 20.77 -5.02 -21.57
C SER A 607 21.49 -3.86 -20.89
N VAL A 608 22.78 -3.62 -21.20
CA VAL A 608 23.53 -2.48 -20.66
C VAL A 608 22.90 -1.15 -21.08
N ALA A 609 22.49 -1.00 -22.35
CA ALA A 609 21.82 0.20 -22.81
C ALA A 609 20.46 0.42 -22.12
N LEU A 610 19.69 -0.65 -21.90
CA LEU A 610 18.42 -0.58 -21.15
C LEU A 610 18.64 -0.22 -19.68
N VAL A 611 19.65 -0.79 -19.03
CA VAL A 611 20.01 -0.46 -17.65
C VAL A 611 20.45 1.00 -17.54
N ALA A 612 21.27 1.49 -18.48
CA ALA A 612 21.67 2.89 -18.52
C ALA A 612 20.46 3.82 -18.70
N LEU A 613 19.52 3.46 -19.58
CA LEU A 613 18.28 4.22 -19.76
C LEU A 613 17.46 4.29 -18.46
N VAL A 614 17.28 3.16 -17.75
CA VAL A 614 16.54 3.15 -16.48
C VAL A 614 17.30 3.94 -15.41
N ALA A 615 18.62 3.86 -15.38
CA ALA A 615 19.44 4.59 -14.41
C ALA A 615 19.28 6.12 -14.52
N LEU A 616 19.01 6.67 -15.72
CA LEU A 616 18.75 8.10 -15.91
C LEU A 616 17.49 8.60 -15.18
N PHE A 617 16.53 7.72 -14.90
CA PHE A 617 15.25 8.07 -14.25
C PHE A 617 15.18 7.62 -12.79
N GLN A 618 16.23 6.99 -12.26
CA GLN A 618 16.26 6.43 -10.93
C GLN A 618 17.03 7.33 -9.96
N ARG A 619 16.60 7.35 -8.69
CA ARG A 619 17.29 8.08 -7.62
C ARG A 619 18.65 7.41 -7.30
N PRO A 620 19.65 8.17 -6.78
CA PRO A 620 20.96 7.62 -6.45
C PRO A 620 20.90 6.41 -5.49
N GLU A 621 19.99 6.46 -4.52
CA GLU A 621 19.77 5.39 -3.53
C GLU A 621 19.27 4.07 -4.14
N ALA A 622 18.62 4.13 -5.31
CA ALA A 622 18.09 2.97 -6.03
C ALA A 622 19.13 2.29 -6.95
N MET A 623 20.35 2.84 -7.07
CA MET A 623 21.39 2.31 -7.95
C MET A 623 21.88 0.92 -7.55
N GLY A 624 22.05 0.65 -6.25
CA GLY A 624 22.47 -0.67 -5.77
C GLY A 624 21.51 -1.80 -6.21
N PRO A 625 20.21 -1.70 -5.88
CA PRO A 625 19.19 -2.67 -6.31
C PRO A 625 19.10 -2.82 -7.84
N LEU A 626 19.21 -1.71 -8.57
CA LEU A 626 19.23 -1.70 -10.03
C LEU A 626 20.42 -2.52 -10.59
N LEU A 627 21.61 -2.37 -10.01
CA LEU A 627 22.80 -3.14 -10.40
C LEU A 627 22.65 -4.64 -10.08
N VAL A 628 22.04 -4.99 -8.94
CA VAL A 628 21.74 -6.39 -8.59
C VAL A 628 20.75 -7.01 -9.59
N ALA A 629 19.69 -6.29 -9.95
CA ALA A 629 18.75 -6.72 -10.98
C ALA A 629 19.41 -6.85 -12.36
N ALA A 630 20.32 -5.93 -12.71
CA ALA A 630 21.10 -5.99 -13.94
C ALA A 630 22.00 -7.23 -13.98
N LEU A 631 22.69 -7.56 -12.88
CA LEU A 631 23.50 -8.76 -12.75
C LEU A 631 22.68 -10.03 -13.01
N LEU A 632 21.43 -10.07 -12.56
CA LEU A 632 20.53 -11.18 -12.83
C LEU A 632 20.33 -11.38 -14.35
N GLY A 633 20.18 -10.29 -15.11
CA GLY A 633 20.17 -10.32 -16.58
C GLY A 633 21.45 -10.87 -17.19
N VAL A 634 22.61 -10.49 -16.64
CA VAL A 634 23.94 -10.96 -17.08
C VAL A 634 24.10 -12.47 -16.89
N PHE A 635 23.46 -13.08 -15.88
CA PHE A 635 23.52 -14.54 -15.69
C PHE A 635 22.43 -15.30 -16.45
N VAL A 636 21.19 -14.81 -16.41
CA VAL A 636 20.03 -15.51 -16.98
C VAL A 636 20.12 -15.62 -18.50
N VAL A 637 20.58 -14.58 -19.19
CA VAL A 637 20.65 -14.57 -20.66
C VAL A 637 21.66 -15.60 -21.20
N PRO A 638 22.94 -15.63 -20.78
CA PRO A 638 23.89 -16.64 -21.25
C PRO A 638 23.48 -18.08 -20.90
N LEU A 639 22.97 -18.30 -19.68
CA LEU A 639 22.49 -19.62 -19.26
C LEU A 639 21.33 -20.10 -20.12
N SER A 640 20.39 -19.21 -20.44
CA SER A 640 19.26 -19.50 -21.35
C SER A 640 19.75 -19.92 -22.73
N HIS A 641 20.71 -19.20 -23.32
CA HIS A 641 21.31 -19.56 -24.62
C HIS A 641 22.07 -20.89 -24.58
N LEU A 642 22.81 -21.16 -23.50
CA LEU A 642 23.53 -22.43 -23.34
C LEU A 642 22.57 -23.62 -23.25
N CYS A 643 21.54 -23.52 -22.41
CA CYS A 643 20.53 -24.55 -22.23
C CYS A 643 19.74 -24.79 -23.53
N ALA A 644 19.29 -23.72 -24.20
CA ALA A 644 18.56 -23.80 -25.46
C ALA A 644 19.40 -24.46 -26.57
N ALA A 645 20.68 -24.10 -26.68
CA ALA A 645 21.58 -24.66 -27.68
C ALA A 645 21.88 -26.14 -27.43
N ASN A 646 22.10 -26.54 -26.17
CA ASN A 646 22.25 -27.94 -25.78
C ASN A 646 20.99 -28.76 -26.10
N TRP A 647 19.82 -28.22 -25.79
CA TRP A 647 18.54 -28.89 -26.07
C TRP A 647 18.32 -29.08 -27.58
N CYS A 648 18.56 -28.05 -28.39
CA CYS A 648 18.46 -28.14 -29.85
C CYS A 648 19.47 -29.15 -30.42
N PHE A 649 20.71 -29.14 -29.93
CA PHE A 649 21.76 -30.07 -30.38
C PHE A 649 21.38 -31.53 -30.09
N ALA A 650 20.89 -31.83 -28.88
CA ALA A 650 20.39 -33.15 -28.52
C ALA A 650 19.13 -33.55 -29.30
N GLY A 651 18.28 -32.59 -29.67
CA GLY A 651 17.09 -32.81 -30.48
C GLY A 651 17.44 -33.18 -31.92
N VAL A 652 18.38 -32.48 -32.53
CA VAL A 652 18.87 -32.76 -33.90
C VAL A 652 19.61 -34.10 -33.94
N SER A 653 20.46 -34.40 -32.96
CA SER A 653 21.17 -35.69 -32.90
C SER A 653 20.23 -36.90 -32.76
N ARG A 654 19.08 -36.72 -32.09
CA ARG A 654 18.03 -37.74 -31.94
C ARG A 654 16.95 -37.69 -33.04
N ARG A 655 17.11 -36.85 -34.08
CA ARG A 655 16.12 -36.63 -35.17
C ARG A 655 14.72 -36.26 -34.68
N ARG A 656 14.62 -35.55 -33.55
CA ARG A 656 13.34 -35.15 -32.93
C ARG A 656 12.87 -33.75 -33.35
N ILE A 657 13.75 -32.94 -33.95
CA ILE A 657 13.49 -31.54 -34.33
C ILE A 657 13.82 -31.36 -35.80
#